data_AF-A0A538L120-F1
#
_entry.id   AF-A0A538L120-F1
#
_cell.length_a   1.000
_cell.length_b   1.000
_cell.length_c   1.000
_cell.angle_alpha   90.00
_cell.angle_beta   90.00
_cell.angle_gamma   90.00
#
_symmetry.space_group_name_H-M   'P 1'
#
loop_
_entity.id
_entity.type
_entity.pdbx_description
1 polymer ?
#
loop_
_entity_poly.entity_id
_entity_poly.type
_entity_poly.pdbx_seq_one_letter_code
_entity_poly.pdbx_strand_id
1 'polypeptide(L)'
;MPKLSRVALVLVAISCASVLLQVRSGHLLTVPSAAAATAGIGFETPSIADPIHTFGEPDIGIDSQGRVFVSGPTGTGTQRSVWFGSVDGGHSFRTISPGPPPSALAGTEAPPGGGDTAINFDRSGKQYYIDLYALTCDRVATTADGGATAQQNVLGCGTGPGSDRPWLAVYDPPPGASHQSAYSGPTPLVYEAYNNLDGPGPNGGSQWNKSLDGLNYTGATNADQTGTTLVTPATETTYSPFGADGYPAVDQLTGKIFQTSGFPNDDGTYDLLLNIGTPNAAGNLTFLDAPAVPGGGPDYSKLIHVADNLPDSPDVLFTVASMDTARNLFVAWAVDAGSSNPGQRQVFVSAASAASGWSVWTPPVQVSDGSTATGDAVNVFPWLKAGAVWYGSDKNVDPSGNSGQNWNVFMSQVVFPTDSSGAITGAAPSKTLVRVTPHPMHYDSICLAGTGCIASQGNRNLADFFVVTIDRSGAAEIVYDDTSNGLVQPGFTPDNLQLVDHAGAGVVTIARQSSGPGLYGKPVSGPSHAPVGGLSDSAGDARYPVIGGANVTGMDIVGSQLSLQSRAHLHGARSRAASAVRHPVADGEHHLLRGNDEHGREPAAVLRREGAKRRPLLGERLLPARAHVPGAGSRRHAGAGDSAVPGGAVRQEPLHDHHQGERSRRRLADCEEPPRGGRRLRARDLSSGGSDDQCAGAGGQRPARGRRGLLLQLPAKALMRKTQASIQLVPSPKGESS
;
A
#
# COMPACT_ATOMS: atom_id res chain seq x y z
N MET A 1 9.23 66.68 19.49
CA MET A 1 9.67 67.60 20.58
C MET A 1 8.87 67.26 21.87
N PRO A 2 9.34 67.61 23.08
CA PRO A 2 9.17 66.76 24.28
C PRO A 2 8.18 67.35 25.33
N LYS A 3 7.80 66.69 26.44
CA LYS A 3 8.66 66.28 27.59
C LYS A 3 7.92 65.44 28.67
N LEU A 4 8.63 64.47 29.29
CA LEU A 4 8.76 64.18 30.76
C LEU A 4 7.52 63.78 31.62
N SER A 5 7.59 62.98 32.70
CA SER A 5 8.64 62.05 33.23
C SER A 5 8.14 61.14 34.39
N ARG A 6 8.57 59.86 34.41
CA ARG A 6 9.07 59.03 35.54
C ARG A 6 8.30 58.80 36.89
N VAL A 7 8.13 57.49 37.22
CA VAL A 7 8.62 56.75 38.44
C VAL A 7 8.01 57.04 39.83
N ALA A 8 7.89 56.11 40.81
CA ALA A 8 7.65 54.65 40.91
C ALA A 8 7.65 54.22 42.42
N LEU A 9 7.35 52.94 42.74
CA LEU A 9 7.66 52.22 44.02
C LEU A 9 6.88 52.67 45.30
N VAL A 10 6.65 51.86 46.36
CA VAL A 10 6.67 50.39 46.59
C VAL A 10 6.09 50.01 47.99
N LEU A 11 5.78 48.72 48.23
CA LEU A 11 5.59 48.03 49.54
C LEU A 11 4.39 48.52 50.41
N VAL A 12 3.82 47.74 51.36
CA VAL A 12 3.86 46.29 51.63
C VAL A 12 2.48 45.83 52.16
N ALA A 13 2.19 44.53 52.11
CA ALA A 13 1.08 43.93 52.85
C ALA A 13 1.59 42.82 53.76
N ILE A 14 1.08 42.73 55.00
CA ILE A 14 1.05 41.50 55.80
C ILE A 14 -0.27 41.43 56.58
N SER A 15 -0.98 40.36 56.27
CA SER A 15 -2.11 39.68 56.89
C SER A 15 -2.12 39.65 58.43
N CYS A 16 -3.32 39.69 59.04
CA CYS A 16 -3.99 38.49 59.61
C CYS A 16 -5.08 38.81 60.65
N ALA A 17 -6.35 38.55 60.31
CA ALA A 17 -7.42 38.19 61.25
C ALA A 17 -8.52 37.45 60.45
N SER A 18 -9.03 36.34 60.98
CA SER A 18 -9.90 35.39 60.24
C SER A 18 -11.17 35.05 61.04
N VAL A 19 -12.04 34.21 60.43
CA VAL A 19 -13.21 33.52 61.04
C VAL A 19 -14.45 34.44 61.14
N LEU A 20 -15.53 34.19 60.39
CA LEU A 20 -16.36 32.97 60.46
C LEU A 20 -16.97 32.56 59.10
N LEU A 21 -17.58 31.37 59.06
CA LEU A 21 -18.00 30.66 57.86
C LEU A 21 -19.54 30.56 57.73
N GLN A 22 -20.10 30.84 56.55
CA GLN A 22 -21.44 30.37 56.15
C GLN A 22 -21.49 30.07 54.64
N VAL A 23 -22.28 29.06 54.26
CA VAL A 23 -22.22 28.44 52.93
C VAL A 23 -23.47 28.78 52.10
N ARG A 24 -23.31 29.60 51.05
CA ARG A 24 -24.24 29.66 49.90
C ARG A 24 -23.51 29.99 48.60
N SER A 25 -23.91 29.27 47.54
CA SER A 25 -23.87 29.62 46.11
C SER A 25 -22.87 30.70 45.66
N GLY A 26 -21.59 30.33 45.53
CA GLY A 26 -20.64 31.13 44.77
C GLY A 26 -20.85 30.94 43.26
N HIS A 27 -21.24 32.00 42.55
CA HIS A 27 -20.94 32.09 41.12
C HIS A 27 -19.42 32.11 40.98
N LEU A 28 -18.82 30.98 40.58
CA LEU A 28 -17.43 30.97 40.13
C LEU A 28 -17.36 31.79 38.85
N LEU A 29 -16.85 33.03 38.98
CA LEU A 29 -16.32 33.77 37.85
C LEU A 29 -15.16 32.95 37.30
N THR A 30 -15.44 32.17 36.26
CA THR A 30 -14.43 31.49 35.46
C THR A 30 -13.58 32.56 34.79
N VAL A 31 -12.52 32.98 35.47
CA VAL A 31 -11.35 33.57 34.82
C VAL A 31 -11.04 32.64 33.64
N PRO A 32 -11.00 33.15 32.39
CA PRO A 32 -10.69 32.30 31.26
C PRO A 32 -9.34 31.65 31.55
N SER A 33 -9.30 30.31 31.58
CA SER A 33 -8.03 29.61 31.67
C SER A 33 -7.12 30.17 30.59
N ALA A 34 -5.86 30.44 30.95
CA ALA A 34 -4.85 30.68 29.93
C ALA A 34 -4.99 29.59 28.86
N ALA A 35 -5.05 30.01 27.60
CA ALA A 35 -5.34 29.11 26.49
C ALA A 35 -4.44 27.88 26.61
N ALA A 36 -5.04 26.69 26.58
CA ALA A 36 -4.27 25.45 26.62
C ALA A 36 -3.24 25.54 25.49
N ALA A 37 -1.95 25.56 25.85
CA ALA A 37 -0.88 25.57 24.87
C ALA A 37 -1.10 24.33 24.01
N THR A 38 -1.45 24.55 22.74
CA THR A 38 -1.85 23.47 21.83
C THR A 38 -0.70 22.47 21.79
N ALA A 39 -0.96 21.27 22.31
CA ALA A 39 0.05 20.22 22.37
C ALA A 39 0.64 20.00 20.97
N GLY A 40 1.91 19.59 20.91
CA GLY A 40 2.51 19.19 19.64
C GLY A 40 1.69 18.08 18.98
N ILE A 41 1.85 17.95 17.67
CA ILE A 41 1.41 16.74 16.98
C ILE A 41 2.12 15.56 17.64
N GLY A 42 1.33 14.58 18.08
CA GLY A 42 1.81 13.42 18.82
C GLY A 42 0.93 12.22 18.52
N PHE A 43 1.51 11.04 18.69
CA PHE A 43 0.90 9.74 18.39
C PHE A 43 0.75 8.93 19.67
N GLU A 44 -0.18 7.98 19.66
CA GLU A 44 -0.31 6.95 20.70
C GLU A 44 0.74 5.84 20.54
N THR A 45 0.69 4.81 21.39
CA THR A 45 1.46 3.58 21.18
C THR A 45 0.92 2.87 19.92
N PRO A 46 1.72 2.62 18.88
CA PRO A 46 1.22 2.02 17.65
C PRO A 46 0.57 0.64 17.86
N SER A 47 -0.50 0.37 17.13
CA SER A 47 -1.23 -0.91 17.15
C SER A 47 -0.69 -1.85 16.05
N ILE A 48 -0.63 -3.16 16.30
CA ILE A 48 -0.18 -4.15 15.32
C ILE A 48 -1.40 -4.80 14.66
N ALA A 49 -1.46 -4.82 13.34
CA ALA A 49 -2.58 -5.40 12.59
C ALA A 49 -2.60 -6.93 12.65
N ASP A 50 -1.49 -7.59 12.29
CA ASP A 50 -1.31 -9.03 12.44
C ASP A 50 0.16 -9.36 12.78
N PRO A 51 0.44 -10.02 13.93
CA PRO A 51 1.80 -10.40 14.33
C PRO A 51 2.28 -11.74 13.73
N ILE A 52 1.51 -12.34 12.82
CA ILE A 52 1.77 -13.63 12.16
C ILE A 52 1.86 -13.44 10.63
N HIS A 53 0.90 -12.71 10.04
CA HIS A 53 0.85 -12.45 8.60
C HIS A 53 1.57 -11.14 8.26
N THR A 54 2.88 -11.22 8.07
CA THR A 54 3.72 -10.08 7.65
C THR A 54 3.62 -9.81 6.15
N PHE A 55 3.63 -8.54 5.75
CA PHE A 55 3.62 -8.09 4.35
C PHE A 55 4.55 -6.87 4.17
N GLY A 56 4.66 -6.38 2.92
CA GLY A 56 5.08 -5.02 2.61
C GLY A 56 3.93 -4.27 1.91
N GLU A 57 4.18 -3.08 1.35
CA GLU A 57 3.16 -2.29 0.61
C GLU A 57 1.81 -2.11 1.36
N PRO A 58 1.80 -1.69 2.65
CA PRO A 58 0.58 -1.62 3.43
C PRO A 58 -0.29 -0.40 3.06
N ASP A 59 -1.54 -0.68 2.72
CA ASP A 59 -2.61 0.31 2.56
C ASP A 59 -3.51 0.39 3.81
N ILE A 60 -4.10 1.56 4.08
CA ILE A 60 -5.04 1.81 5.18
C ILE A 60 -6.22 2.69 4.77
N GLY A 61 -7.42 2.26 5.13
CA GLY A 61 -8.65 3.00 4.88
C GLY A 61 -9.63 2.93 6.05
N ILE A 62 -10.49 3.94 6.15
CA ILE A 62 -11.51 4.06 7.21
C ILE A 62 -12.85 4.31 6.54
N ASP A 63 -13.87 3.53 6.90
CA ASP A 63 -15.19 3.66 6.31
C ASP A 63 -16.07 4.73 7.01
N SER A 64 -17.26 4.99 6.45
CA SER A 64 -18.21 5.97 7.00
C SER A 64 -18.78 5.61 8.39
N GLN A 65 -18.53 4.40 8.88
CA GLN A 65 -18.91 3.93 10.22
C GLN A 65 -17.76 4.14 11.23
N GLY A 66 -16.53 4.35 10.76
CA GLY A 66 -15.31 4.46 11.56
C GLY A 66 -14.59 3.12 11.78
N ARG A 67 -14.88 2.11 10.95
CA ARG A 67 -14.16 0.84 10.93
C ARG A 67 -12.86 1.01 10.13
N VAL A 68 -11.77 0.43 10.62
CA VAL A 68 -10.42 0.58 10.04
C VAL A 68 -10.06 -0.69 9.28
N PHE A 69 -9.50 -0.54 8.08
CA PHE A 69 -9.13 -1.64 7.19
C PHE A 69 -7.70 -1.46 6.72
N VAL A 70 -6.96 -2.56 6.67
CA VAL A 70 -5.59 -2.59 6.12
C VAL A 70 -5.39 -3.79 5.21
N SER A 71 -4.54 -3.65 4.20
CA SER A 71 -4.10 -4.76 3.36
C SER A 71 -2.66 -4.61 2.94
N GLY A 72 -2.08 -5.71 2.47
CA GLY A 72 -0.84 -5.67 1.72
C GLY A 72 -0.37 -7.05 1.26
N PRO A 73 0.55 -7.08 0.29
CA PRO A 73 1.11 -8.30 -0.27
C PRO A 73 2.17 -8.97 0.59
N THR A 74 2.01 -10.28 0.79
CA THR A 74 3.10 -11.19 1.21
C THR A 74 4.10 -11.43 0.05
N GLY A 75 3.93 -10.73 -1.07
CA GLY A 75 4.89 -10.60 -2.17
C GLY A 75 4.70 -11.61 -3.30
N THR A 76 5.10 -11.23 -4.51
CA THR A 76 4.94 -12.00 -5.75
C THR A 76 5.68 -13.34 -5.76
N GLY A 77 6.55 -13.61 -4.78
CA GLY A 77 7.10 -14.94 -4.52
C GLY A 77 6.08 -15.92 -3.89
N THR A 78 5.18 -15.43 -3.04
CA THR A 78 4.06 -16.22 -2.48
C THR A 78 2.84 -16.25 -3.41
N GLN A 79 2.68 -15.21 -4.22
CA GLN A 79 1.44 -14.87 -4.94
C GLN A 79 0.22 -14.74 -4.00
N ARG A 80 0.40 -14.03 -2.87
CA ARG A 80 -0.63 -13.81 -1.85
C ARG A 80 -0.58 -12.39 -1.30
N SER A 81 -1.76 -11.88 -1.00
CA SER A 81 -1.97 -10.67 -0.22
C SER A 81 -3.04 -10.91 0.84
N VAL A 82 -2.98 -10.14 1.91
CA VAL A 82 -3.89 -10.24 3.06
C VAL A 82 -4.64 -8.92 3.25
N TRP A 83 -5.87 -9.02 3.76
CA TRP A 83 -6.78 -7.91 3.98
C TRP A 83 -7.45 -8.09 5.34
N PHE A 84 -7.63 -7.02 6.10
CA PHE A 84 -8.07 -7.02 7.48
C PHE A 84 -9.11 -5.96 7.76
N GLY A 85 -9.99 -6.22 8.73
CA GLY A 85 -10.92 -5.24 9.29
C GLY A 85 -10.86 -5.18 10.82
N SER A 86 -10.98 -3.97 11.34
CA SER A 86 -11.15 -3.61 12.76
C SER A 86 -12.50 -2.94 12.95
N VAL A 87 -13.14 -3.19 14.10
CA VAL A 87 -14.40 -2.55 14.53
C VAL A 87 -14.24 -1.72 15.80
N ASP A 88 -13.00 -1.54 16.26
CA ASP A 88 -12.62 -0.94 17.55
C ASP A 88 -11.72 0.31 17.42
N GLY A 89 -11.60 0.87 16.21
CA GLY A 89 -10.79 2.07 15.94
C GLY A 89 -9.31 1.76 15.63
N GLY A 90 -9.02 0.56 15.12
CA GLY A 90 -7.68 0.15 14.70
C GLY A 90 -6.83 -0.48 15.81
N HIS A 91 -7.44 -1.00 16.87
CA HIS A 91 -6.74 -1.62 18.00
C HIS A 91 -6.68 -3.16 17.90
N SER A 92 -7.67 -3.80 17.29
CA SER A 92 -7.63 -5.23 16.94
C SER A 92 -8.27 -5.53 15.59
N PHE A 93 -7.69 -6.49 14.88
CA PHE A 93 -8.04 -6.82 13.50
C PHE A 93 -8.37 -8.31 13.32
N ARG A 94 -9.13 -8.62 12.26
CA ARG A 94 -9.30 -9.98 11.73
C ARG A 94 -9.17 -9.98 10.21
N THR A 95 -8.60 -11.06 9.69
CA THR A 95 -8.42 -11.27 8.26
C THR A 95 -9.79 -11.42 7.57
N ILE A 96 -10.01 -10.61 6.55
CA ILE A 96 -11.14 -10.70 5.63
C ILE A 96 -10.76 -11.71 4.55
N SER A 97 -11.58 -12.73 4.34
CA SER A 97 -11.34 -13.76 3.33
C SER A 97 -12.60 -14.01 2.50
N PRO A 98 -12.49 -14.09 1.16
CA PRO A 98 -13.62 -14.46 0.30
C PRO A 98 -14.08 -15.90 0.58
N GLY A 99 -15.37 -16.09 0.83
CA GLY A 99 -15.92 -17.37 1.29
C GLY A 99 -16.36 -17.31 2.77
N PRO A 100 -16.34 -18.43 3.52
CA PRO A 100 -16.64 -18.43 4.95
C PRO A 100 -15.50 -17.74 5.74
N PRO A 101 -15.80 -17.03 6.84
CA PRO A 101 -14.77 -16.42 7.69
C PRO A 101 -13.72 -17.44 8.16
N PRO A 102 -12.40 -17.11 8.13
CA PRO A 102 -11.34 -17.99 8.59
C PRO A 102 -11.52 -18.43 10.05
N SER A 103 -11.07 -19.64 10.36
CA SER A 103 -11.17 -20.26 11.68
C SER A 103 -9.91 -21.07 12.01
N ALA A 104 -9.77 -21.51 13.26
CA ALA A 104 -8.68 -22.39 13.68
C ALA A 104 -8.67 -23.77 12.97
N LEU A 105 -9.68 -24.10 12.15
CA LEU A 105 -9.79 -25.34 11.38
C LEU A 105 -9.75 -25.12 9.85
N ALA A 106 -9.93 -23.87 9.39
CA ALA A 106 -9.95 -23.51 7.98
C ALA A 106 -9.26 -22.15 7.81
N GLY A 107 -8.09 -22.15 7.16
CA GLY A 107 -7.33 -20.93 6.90
C GLY A 107 -8.02 -20.01 5.88
N THR A 108 -7.32 -18.93 5.51
CA THR A 108 -7.73 -18.09 4.39
C THR A 108 -7.78 -18.88 3.08
N GLU A 109 -8.80 -18.63 2.28
CA GLU A 109 -8.70 -18.93 0.85
C GLU A 109 -7.55 -18.11 0.26
N ALA A 110 -6.75 -18.73 -0.61
CA ALA A 110 -5.53 -18.16 -1.17
C ALA A 110 -5.70 -17.91 -2.69
N PRO A 111 -6.45 -16.88 -3.10
CA PRO A 111 -6.61 -16.49 -4.50
C PRO A 111 -5.32 -15.88 -5.07
N PRO A 112 -5.21 -15.73 -6.40
CA PRO A 112 -4.17 -14.95 -7.05
C PRO A 112 -4.06 -13.52 -6.48
N GLY A 113 -2.85 -13.07 -6.19
CA GLY A 113 -2.50 -11.72 -5.75
C GLY A 113 -0.99 -11.61 -5.50
N GLY A 114 -0.53 -10.61 -4.75
CA GLY A 114 0.83 -10.56 -4.21
C GLY A 114 1.69 -9.35 -4.59
N GLY A 115 1.11 -8.26 -5.08
CA GLY A 115 1.72 -6.93 -5.15
C GLY A 115 0.66 -5.85 -5.01
N ASP A 116 1.07 -4.60 -4.75
CA ASP A 116 0.27 -3.38 -4.98
C ASP A 116 -1.21 -3.51 -4.58
N THR A 117 -1.53 -3.74 -3.30
CA THR A 117 -2.94 -3.74 -2.89
C THR A 117 -3.48 -2.33 -2.69
N ALA A 118 -4.71 -2.09 -3.08
CA ALA A 118 -5.41 -0.84 -2.75
C ALA A 118 -6.86 -1.08 -2.32
N ILE A 119 -7.31 -0.31 -1.33
CA ILE A 119 -8.66 -0.29 -0.75
C ILE A 119 -9.32 1.06 -1.04
N ASN A 120 -10.57 1.04 -1.48
CA ASN A 120 -11.38 2.26 -1.58
C ASN A 120 -12.84 2.01 -1.13
N PHE A 121 -13.63 3.06 -0.94
CA PHE A 121 -14.88 3.02 -0.18
C PHE A 121 -16.00 3.80 -0.87
N ASP A 122 -17.24 3.29 -0.78
CA ASP A 122 -18.44 4.12 -0.99
C ASP A 122 -18.94 4.74 0.32
N ARG A 123 -19.91 5.64 0.23
CA ARG A 123 -20.50 6.32 1.40
C ARG A 123 -21.28 5.41 2.35
N SER A 124 -21.74 4.25 1.87
CA SER A 124 -22.46 3.27 2.71
C SER A 124 -21.50 2.49 3.61
N GLY A 125 -20.20 2.56 3.32
CA GLY A 125 -19.16 1.79 3.98
C GLY A 125 -18.88 0.46 3.28
N LYS A 126 -19.38 0.27 2.05
CA LYS A 126 -18.93 -0.83 1.20
C LYS A 126 -17.49 -0.57 0.77
N GLN A 127 -16.66 -1.59 0.91
CA GLN A 127 -15.27 -1.59 0.50
C GLN A 127 -15.07 -2.25 -0.86
N TYR A 128 -14.07 -1.75 -1.56
CA TYR A 128 -13.50 -2.24 -2.79
C TYR A 128 -12.01 -2.50 -2.54
N TYR A 129 -11.50 -3.61 -3.05
CA TYR A 129 -10.13 -4.07 -2.88
C TYR A 129 -9.59 -4.51 -4.24
N ILE A 130 -8.35 -4.15 -4.56
CA ILE A 130 -7.60 -4.63 -5.72
C ILE A 130 -6.20 -5.10 -5.30
N ASP A 131 -5.58 -5.99 -6.08
CA ASP A 131 -4.41 -6.79 -5.69
C ASP A 131 -3.73 -7.38 -6.94
N LEU A 132 -2.46 -7.03 -7.16
CA LEU A 132 -1.69 -7.39 -8.36
C LEU A 132 -1.22 -8.85 -8.31
N TYR A 133 -1.55 -9.64 -9.34
CA TYR A 133 -1.00 -10.97 -9.55
C TYR A 133 0.03 -10.99 -10.67
N ALA A 134 1.30 -11.22 -10.30
CA ALA A 134 2.40 -11.61 -11.19
C ALA A 134 2.63 -10.72 -12.44
N LEU A 135 2.41 -9.40 -12.36
CA LEU A 135 2.43 -8.48 -13.51
C LEU A 135 1.47 -8.87 -14.67
N THR A 136 0.47 -9.72 -14.39
CA THR A 136 -0.30 -10.44 -15.41
C THR A 136 -1.79 -10.10 -15.37
N CYS A 137 -2.33 -9.88 -14.18
CA CYS A 137 -3.74 -9.64 -13.95
C CYS A 137 -4.02 -9.20 -12.50
N ASP A 138 -5.24 -8.78 -12.25
CA ASP A 138 -5.68 -8.22 -10.97
C ASP A 138 -6.76 -9.09 -10.33
N ARG A 139 -6.70 -9.21 -9.01
CA ARG A 139 -7.79 -9.72 -8.19
C ARG A 139 -8.56 -8.53 -7.65
N VAL A 140 -9.88 -8.56 -7.79
CA VAL A 140 -10.78 -7.57 -7.15
C VAL A 140 -11.67 -8.24 -6.11
N ALA A 141 -11.95 -7.56 -5.01
CA ALA A 141 -12.85 -8.05 -3.97
C ALA A 141 -13.71 -6.91 -3.39
N THR A 142 -14.87 -7.26 -2.82
CA THR A 142 -15.73 -6.32 -2.11
C THR A 142 -16.38 -6.92 -0.87
N THR A 143 -16.72 -6.05 0.09
CA THR A 143 -17.61 -6.36 1.21
C THR A 143 -18.50 -5.17 1.53
N ALA A 144 -19.77 -5.43 1.86
CA ALA A 144 -20.73 -4.42 2.30
C ALA A 144 -21.03 -4.49 3.81
N ASP A 145 -20.58 -5.54 4.50
CA ASP A 145 -20.81 -5.75 5.94
C ASP A 145 -19.56 -5.48 6.78
N GLY A 146 -18.44 -5.08 6.15
CA GLY A 146 -17.15 -4.81 6.79
C GLY A 146 -16.22 -6.02 6.85
N GLY A 147 -16.48 -7.06 6.06
CA GLY A 147 -15.64 -8.25 5.97
C GLY A 147 -16.12 -9.45 6.77
N ALA A 148 -17.37 -9.43 7.24
CA ALA A 148 -18.04 -10.63 7.74
C ALA A 148 -18.44 -11.56 6.58
N THR A 149 -18.67 -11.01 5.39
CA THR A 149 -18.67 -11.72 4.10
C THR A 149 -17.88 -10.91 3.07
N ALA A 150 -17.17 -11.59 2.17
CA ALA A 150 -16.49 -10.97 1.05
C ALA A 150 -16.73 -11.76 -0.25
N GLN A 151 -16.90 -11.02 -1.35
CA GLN A 151 -16.98 -11.55 -2.71
C GLN A 151 -15.72 -11.14 -3.48
N GLN A 152 -15.31 -11.92 -4.49
CA GLN A 152 -14.16 -11.60 -5.33
C GLN A 152 -14.34 -12.04 -6.77
N ASN A 153 -13.53 -11.47 -7.65
CA ASN A 153 -13.34 -11.87 -9.05
C ASN A 153 -11.87 -11.70 -9.45
N VAL A 154 -11.51 -12.19 -10.64
CA VAL A 154 -10.16 -12.08 -11.22
C VAL A 154 -10.26 -11.56 -12.65
N LEU A 155 -9.47 -10.55 -13.00
CA LEU A 155 -9.60 -9.73 -14.20
C LEU A 155 -8.40 -9.89 -15.12
N GLY A 156 -8.61 -10.06 -16.42
CA GLY A 156 -7.55 -9.99 -17.44
C GLY A 156 -6.54 -11.15 -17.51
N CYS A 157 -6.58 -12.17 -16.63
CA CYS A 157 -5.56 -13.23 -16.61
C CYS A 157 -5.44 -13.99 -17.95
N GLY A 158 -4.30 -13.79 -18.63
CA GLY A 158 -4.00 -14.39 -19.92
C GLY A 158 -4.71 -13.74 -21.12
N THR A 159 -5.39 -12.60 -20.92
CA THR A 159 -6.16 -11.88 -21.96
C THR A 159 -5.93 -10.36 -21.99
N GLY A 160 -5.31 -9.77 -20.96
CA GLY A 160 -4.87 -8.36 -20.93
C GLY A 160 -3.40 -8.16 -21.37
N PRO A 161 -2.90 -6.90 -21.36
CA PRO A 161 -1.49 -6.57 -21.62
C PRO A 161 -0.55 -6.98 -20.47
N GLY A 162 -1.11 -7.39 -19.34
CA GLY A 162 -0.48 -7.37 -18.02
C GLY A 162 -1.16 -6.33 -17.12
N SER A 163 -0.60 -6.15 -15.94
CA SER A 163 -0.93 -5.09 -14.98
C SER A 163 0.32 -4.77 -14.15
N ASP A 164 0.39 -3.57 -13.60
CA ASP A 164 1.34 -3.09 -12.60
C ASP A 164 0.68 -1.85 -11.95
N ARG A 165 0.90 -1.56 -10.67
CA ARG A 165 0.30 -0.40 -9.97
C ARG A 165 -1.24 -0.29 -10.00
N PRO A 166 -2.02 -1.37 -9.73
CA PRO A 166 -3.48 -1.28 -9.74
C PRO A 166 -4.07 -0.37 -8.65
N TRP A 167 -4.82 0.65 -9.06
CA TRP A 167 -5.45 1.64 -8.19
C TRP A 167 -6.98 1.73 -8.35
N LEU A 168 -7.65 2.20 -7.30
CA LEU A 168 -9.11 2.37 -7.24
C LEU A 168 -9.51 3.82 -6.99
N ALA A 169 -10.50 4.33 -7.73
CA ALA A 169 -11.11 5.64 -7.50
C ALA A 169 -12.65 5.54 -7.53
N VAL A 170 -13.33 5.99 -6.46
CA VAL A 170 -14.80 5.86 -6.34
C VAL A 170 -15.49 7.21 -6.55
N TYR A 171 -16.33 7.32 -7.58
CA TYR A 171 -17.25 8.44 -7.76
C TYR A 171 -18.58 8.15 -7.07
N ASP A 172 -18.81 8.83 -5.95
CA ASP A 172 -20.00 8.73 -5.12
C ASP A 172 -20.34 10.12 -4.52
N PRO A 173 -21.04 10.98 -5.27
CA PRO A 173 -21.56 12.25 -4.77
C PRO A 173 -22.71 12.04 -3.76
N PRO A 174 -22.90 12.92 -2.76
CA PRO A 174 -24.01 12.80 -1.82
C PRO A 174 -25.38 12.85 -2.53
N PRO A 175 -26.34 11.95 -2.21
CA PRO A 175 -27.67 11.99 -2.78
C PRO A 175 -28.34 13.36 -2.58
N GLY A 176 -28.79 13.97 -3.68
CA GLY A 176 -29.40 15.30 -3.68
C GLY A 176 -28.42 16.48 -3.62
N ALA A 177 -27.10 16.24 -3.56
CA ALA A 177 -26.12 17.30 -3.82
C ALA A 177 -26.15 17.71 -5.30
N SER A 178 -25.88 18.99 -5.57
CA SER A 178 -25.62 19.46 -6.92
C SER A 178 -24.32 18.84 -7.45
N HIS A 179 -24.39 18.09 -8.55
CA HIS A 179 -23.22 17.63 -9.29
C HIS A 179 -23.12 18.34 -10.64
N GLN A 180 -21.90 18.41 -11.16
CA GLN A 180 -21.53 18.94 -12.48
C GLN A 180 -21.02 17.83 -13.42
N SER A 181 -20.88 16.60 -12.94
CA SER A 181 -20.55 15.45 -13.78
C SER A 181 -21.61 15.24 -14.85
N ALA A 182 -21.18 14.94 -16.07
CA ALA A 182 -22.06 14.51 -17.14
C ALA A 182 -22.59 13.07 -16.91
N TYR A 183 -21.96 12.29 -16.02
CA TYR A 183 -22.39 10.93 -15.71
C TYR A 183 -23.81 10.90 -15.16
N SER A 184 -24.67 10.07 -15.77
CA SER A 184 -26.10 9.97 -15.45
C SER A 184 -26.53 8.55 -15.07
N GLY A 185 -25.59 7.68 -14.73
CA GLY A 185 -25.87 6.32 -14.25
C GLY A 185 -25.93 6.21 -12.72
N PRO A 186 -26.08 4.98 -12.18
CA PRO A 186 -26.11 4.74 -10.73
C PRO A 186 -24.77 5.08 -10.07
N THR A 187 -24.82 5.57 -8.83
CA THR A 187 -23.63 5.72 -7.96
C THR A 187 -23.72 4.71 -6.79
N PRO A 188 -22.59 4.23 -6.24
CA PRO A 188 -21.20 4.53 -6.62
C PRO A 188 -20.83 4.00 -8.02
N LEU A 189 -20.01 4.76 -8.74
CA LEU A 189 -19.28 4.28 -9.91
C LEU A 189 -17.81 4.11 -9.50
N VAL A 190 -17.32 2.88 -9.54
CA VAL A 190 -15.93 2.55 -9.20
C VAL A 190 -15.11 2.55 -10.47
N TYR A 191 -13.98 3.23 -10.45
CA TYR A 191 -12.95 3.14 -11.47
C TYR A 191 -11.75 2.33 -10.96
N GLU A 192 -11.14 1.62 -11.89
CA GLU A 192 -9.91 0.83 -11.74
C GLU A 192 -8.90 1.37 -12.76
N ALA A 193 -7.64 1.53 -12.34
CA ALA A 193 -6.53 1.95 -13.18
C ALA A 193 -5.33 1.02 -12.97
N TYR A 194 -4.55 0.74 -14.01
CA TYR A 194 -3.27 0.03 -13.93
C TYR A 194 -2.40 0.32 -15.16
N ASN A 195 -1.10 0.06 -15.08
CA ASN A 195 -0.17 0.28 -16.20
C ASN A 195 -0.47 -0.68 -17.36
N ASN A 196 -0.63 -0.15 -18.58
CA ASN A 196 -0.75 -0.91 -19.81
C ASN A 196 0.66 -1.28 -20.35
N LEU A 197 1.15 -2.48 -20.02
CA LEU A 197 2.52 -2.89 -20.36
C LEU A 197 2.82 -3.07 -21.86
N ASP A 198 1.83 -2.94 -22.76
CA ASP A 198 2.01 -2.90 -24.22
C ASP A 198 1.67 -1.51 -24.84
N GLY A 199 1.29 -0.51 -24.04
CA GLY A 199 0.82 0.81 -24.49
C GLY A 199 1.91 1.87 -24.78
N PRO A 200 1.56 3.02 -25.39
CA PRO A 200 2.50 4.11 -25.67
C PRO A 200 2.71 5.07 -24.49
N GLY A 201 3.97 5.45 -24.26
CA GLY A 201 4.37 6.51 -23.33
C GLY A 201 5.35 6.03 -22.26
N PRO A 202 5.74 6.93 -21.33
CA PRO A 202 6.41 6.52 -20.09
C PRO A 202 5.63 5.41 -19.40
N ASN A 203 6.33 4.31 -19.07
CA ASN A 203 5.82 3.11 -18.40
C ASN A 203 4.52 2.50 -19.00
N GLY A 204 4.26 2.76 -20.29
CA GLY A 204 3.17 2.17 -21.06
C GLY A 204 1.81 2.87 -20.93
N GLY A 205 1.69 3.93 -20.12
CA GLY A 205 0.42 4.62 -19.89
C GLY A 205 -0.61 3.77 -19.14
N SER A 206 -1.80 4.32 -18.93
CA SER A 206 -2.82 3.78 -18.02
C SER A 206 -3.94 3.07 -18.78
N GLN A 207 -4.24 1.82 -18.45
CA GLN A 207 -5.54 1.23 -18.75
C GLN A 207 -6.53 1.68 -17.67
N TRP A 208 -7.72 2.16 -18.08
CA TRP A 208 -8.79 2.53 -17.18
C TRP A 208 -10.05 1.69 -17.44
N ASN A 209 -10.58 1.11 -16.36
CA ASN A 209 -11.81 0.34 -16.34
C ASN A 209 -12.80 0.94 -15.32
N LYS A 210 -14.06 0.49 -15.36
CA LYS A 210 -15.13 0.89 -14.44
C LYS A 210 -16.09 -0.24 -14.10
N SER A 211 -16.70 -0.15 -12.92
CA SER A 211 -17.68 -1.10 -12.38
C SER A 211 -18.76 -0.42 -11.52
N LEU A 212 -19.93 -1.05 -11.41
CA LEU A 212 -20.99 -0.69 -10.45
C LEU A 212 -21.06 -1.65 -9.25
N ASP A 213 -20.48 -2.86 -9.35
CA ASP A 213 -20.46 -3.85 -8.28
C ASP A 213 -19.08 -4.00 -7.62
N GLY A 214 -18.01 -3.55 -8.27
CA GLY A 214 -16.63 -3.70 -7.82
C GLY A 214 -16.04 -5.08 -8.05
N LEU A 215 -16.67 -5.90 -8.89
CA LEU A 215 -16.29 -7.28 -9.21
C LEU A 215 -16.23 -7.51 -10.72
N ASN A 216 -17.14 -6.88 -11.48
CA ASN A 216 -17.23 -6.97 -12.93
C ASN A 216 -16.84 -5.63 -13.53
N TYR A 217 -15.67 -5.56 -14.14
CA TYR A 217 -15.11 -4.34 -14.72
C TYR A 217 -15.19 -4.33 -16.25
N THR A 218 -15.31 -3.13 -16.81
CA THR A 218 -15.43 -2.86 -18.25
C THR A 218 -14.58 -1.66 -18.64
N GLY A 219 -14.05 -1.62 -19.87
CA GLY A 219 -13.20 -0.52 -20.34
C GLY A 219 -13.87 0.85 -20.20
N ALA A 220 -13.13 1.81 -19.66
CA ALA A 220 -13.60 3.17 -19.40
C ALA A 220 -12.91 4.24 -20.28
N THR A 221 -11.72 3.97 -20.83
CA THR A 221 -10.99 4.92 -21.69
C THR A 221 -11.68 5.12 -23.04
N ASN A 222 -12.10 6.35 -23.36
CA ASN A 222 -12.44 6.74 -24.73
C ASN A 222 -11.16 6.85 -25.58
N ALA A 223 -11.19 6.30 -26.79
CA ALA A 223 -10.05 6.24 -27.71
C ALA A 223 -9.73 7.58 -28.42
N ASP A 224 -10.52 8.62 -28.18
CA ASP A 224 -10.36 9.94 -28.81
C ASP A 224 -11.05 11.09 -28.04
N GLN A 225 -10.86 12.31 -28.53
CA GLN A 225 -11.51 13.53 -28.03
C GLN A 225 -13.02 13.62 -28.33
N THR A 226 -13.55 12.82 -29.28
CA THR A 226 -15.00 12.82 -29.56
C THR A 226 -15.80 11.98 -28.57
N GLY A 227 -15.16 10.99 -27.93
CA GLY A 227 -15.77 10.16 -26.90
C GLY A 227 -16.76 9.12 -27.45
N THR A 228 -16.73 8.84 -28.76
CA THR A 228 -17.66 7.89 -29.40
C THR A 228 -17.19 6.44 -29.37
N THR A 229 -15.89 6.22 -29.20
CA THR A 229 -15.22 4.93 -29.34
C THR A 229 -14.43 4.63 -28.06
N LEU A 230 -14.50 3.41 -27.54
CA LEU A 230 -13.66 2.96 -26.42
C LEU A 230 -12.33 2.40 -26.95
N VAL A 231 -11.29 2.45 -26.10
CA VAL A 231 -10.06 1.67 -26.33
C VAL A 231 -10.37 0.18 -26.20
N THR A 232 -10.19 -0.58 -27.28
CA THR A 232 -10.43 -2.03 -27.33
C THR A 232 -9.49 -2.70 -28.34
N PRO A 233 -8.72 -3.75 -27.99
CA PRO A 233 -8.57 -4.38 -26.67
C PRO A 233 -7.72 -3.54 -25.69
N ALA A 234 -7.50 -4.05 -24.47
CA ALA A 234 -6.56 -3.46 -23.51
C ALA A 234 -5.08 -3.56 -23.95
N THR A 235 -4.77 -4.22 -25.07
CA THR A 235 -3.44 -4.26 -25.70
C THR A 235 -3.30 -3.18 -26.78
N GLU A 236 -3.88 -2.00 -26.58
CA GLU A 236 -3.84 -0.90 -27.55
C GLU A 236 -2.45 -0.24 -27.55
N THR A 237 -1.66 -0.54 -28.57
CA THR A 237 -0.29 -0.03 -28.75
C THR A 237 -0.24 1.42 -29.21
N THR A 238 -1.38 2.02 -29.55
CA THR A 238 -1.46 3.33 -30.22
C THR A 238 -1.96 4.45 -29.32
N TYR A 239 -2.76 4.16 -28.29
CA TYR A 239 -3.14 5.13 -27.25
C TYR A 239 -3.46 4.50 -25.89
N SER A 240 -2.85 5.05 -24.84
CA SER A 240 -3.20 4.86 -23.43
C SER A 240 -2.92 6.17 -22.68
N PRO A 241 -3.85 6.67 -21.84
CA PRO A 241 -3.67 7.90 -21.07
C PRO A 241 -2.39 7.96 -20.23
N PHE A 242 -1.65 9.06 -20.32
CA PHE A 242 -0.55 9.39 -19.41
C PHE A 242 -1.02 9.41 -17.94
N GLY A 243 -0.14 9.00 -17.02
CA GLY A 243 -0.36 9.07 -15.56
C GLY A 243 -0.24 7.74 -14.82
N ALA A 244 0.29 6.69 -15.45
CA ALA A 244 0.22 5.30 -14.98
C ALA A 244 0.75 5.11 -13.55
N ASP A 245 1.93 5.64 -13.25
CA ASP A 245 2.59 5.52 -11.94
C ASP A 245 2.04 6.50 -10.88
N GLY A 246 0.87 7.10 -11.14
CA GLY A 246 0.18 8.05 -10.26
C GLY A 246 -1.01 7.45 -9.52
N TYR A 247 -1.00 7.49 -8.19
CA TYR A 247 -2.17 7.18 -7.37
C TYR A 247 -3.28 8.24 -7.61
N PRO A 248 -4.49 7.84 -8.05
CA PRO A 248 -5.47 8.76 -8.59
C PRO A 248 -6.33 9.49 -7.54
N ALA A 249 -6.74 10.71 -7.88
CA ALA A 249 -7.78 11.46 -7.16
C ALA A 249 -9.05 11.61 -7.99
N VAL A 250 -10.18 11.90 -7.34
CA VAL A 250 -11.50 12.10 -7.97
C VAL A 250 -12.23 13.31 -7.38
N ASP A 251 -12.71 14.21 -8.24
CA ASP A 251 -13.58 15.34 -7.85
C ASP A 251 -15.04 14.88 -7.78
N GLN A 252 -15.58 14.76 -6.58
CA GLN A 252 -16.98 14.36 -6.36
C GLN A 252 -18.01 15.36 -6.91
N LEU A 253 -17.61 16.57 -7.33
CA LEU A 253 -18.52 17.49 -8.04
C LEU A 253 -18.64 17.15 -9.53
N THR A 254 -17.51 16.98 -10.23
CA THR A 254 -17.49 16.81 -11.71
C THR A 254 -17.27 15.37 -12.18
N GLY A 255 -16.96 14.43 -11.28
CA GLY A 255 -16.52 13.09 -11.62
C GLY A 255 -15.19 13.04 -12.38
N LYS A 256 -14.46 14.15 -12.46
CA LYS A 256 -13.12 14.18 -13.06
C LYS A 256 -12.15 13.35 -12.23
N ILE A 257 -11.30 12.64 -12.95
CA ILE A 257 -10.24 11.78 -12.44
C ILE A 257 -8.89 12.46 -12.72
N PHE A 258 -7.96 12.38 -11.77
CA PHE A 258 -6.67 13.07 -11.81
C PHE A 258 -5.54 12.06 -11.56
N GLN A 259 -4.54 12.03 -12.43
CA GLN A 259 -3.29 11.28 -12.24
C GLN A 259 -2.08 12.15 -12.55
N THR A 260 -1.01 11.97 -11.76
CA THR A 260 0.29 12.62 -11.97
C THR A 260 1.39 11.59 -12.12
N SER A 261 2.38 11.87 -12.96
CA SER A 261 3.56 11.03 -13.14
C SER A 261 4.69 11.85 -13.79
N GLY A 262 5.92 11.33 -13.77
CA GLY A 262 7.07 11.91 -14.43
C GLY A 262 7.04 11.79 -15.96
N PHE A 263 7.52 12.83 -16.61
CA PHE A 263 7.74 12.88 -18.05
C PHE A 263 9.23 13.17 -18.32
N PRO A 264 9.97 12.26 -19.00
CA PRO A 264 11.39 12.45 -19.26
C PRO A 264 11.63 13.44 -20.40
N ASN A 265 12.49 14.43 -20.16
CA ASN A 265 12.87 15.45 -21.15
C ASN A 265 14.13 15.05 -21.94
N ASP A 266 14.26 15.54 -23.18
CA ASP A 266 15.40 15.25 -24.08
C ASP A 266 16.79 15.65 -23.51
N ASP A 267 16.84 16.57 -22.55
CA ASP A 267 18.08 17.01 -21.90
C ASP A 267 18.48 16.12 -20.69
N GLY A 268 17.59 15.25 -20.24
CA GLY A 268 17.75 14.37 -19.08
C GLY A 268 17.17 14.93 -17.77
N THR A 269 16.46 16.05 -17.79
CA THR A 269 15.55 16.45 -16.70
C THR A 269 14.21 15.71 -16.78
N TYR A 270 13.34 15.93 -15.80
CA TYR A 270 11.94 15.46 -15.83
C TYR A 270 10.98 16.60 -15.51
N ASP A 271 9.79 16.55 -16.10
CA ASP A 271 8.65 17.35 -15.63
C ASP A 271 7.67 16.42 -14.90
N LEU A 272 6.96 16.92 -13.88
CA LEU A 272 5.83 16.26 -13.24
C LEU A 272 4.56 16.79 -13.89
N LEU A 273 3.83 15.92 -14.59
CA LEU A 273 2.66 16.30 -15.39
C LEU A 273 1.36 15.71 -14.81
N LEU A 274 0.26 16.45 -14.96
CA LEU A 274 -1.11 16.06 -14.62
C LEU A 274 -1.90 15.74 -15.88
N ASN A 275 -2.58 14.59 -15.87
CA ASN A 275 -3.66 14.27 -16.80
C ASN A 275 -5.03 14.31 -16.10
N ILE A 276 -6.08 14.70 -16.82
CA ILE A 276 -7.45 14.81 -16.28
C ILE A 276 -8.44 14.01 -17.14
N GLY A 277 -8.88 12.87 -16.63
CA GLY A 277 -9.97 12.08 -17.21
C GLY A 277 -11.32 12.75 -16.94
N THR A 278 -12.09 13.02 -18.00
CA THR A 278 -13.41 13.66 -17.91
C THR A 278 -14.51 12.67 -18.29
N PRO A 279 -15.49 12.38 -17.41
CA PRO A 279 -16.52 11.39 -17.69
C PRO A 279 -17.59 11.91 -18.66
N ASN A 280 -18.02 11.06 -19.60
CA ASN A 280 -19.24 11.25 -20.39
C ASN A 280 -20.48 10.69 -19.66
N ALA A 281 -21.66 10.74 -20.29
CA ALA A 281 -22.91 10.27 -19.70
C ALA A 281 -22.92 8.79 -19.28
N ALA A 282 -22.13 7.94 -19.95
CA ALA A 282 -21.95 6.52 -19.61
C ALA A 282 -20.81 6.28 -18.60
N GLY A 283 -20.07 7.32 -18.20
CA GLY A 283 -18.93 7.23 -17.29
C GLY A 283 -17.63 6.83 -17.98
N ASN A 284 -17.54 6.89 -19.30
CA ASN A 284 -16.26 6.73 -20.00
C ASN A 284 -15.44 8.01 -19.86
N LEU A 285 -14.13 7.88 -19.64
CA LEU A 285 -13.20 8.99 -19.47
C LEU A 285 -12.56 9.37 -20.81
N THR A 286 -12.68 10.64 -21.21
CA THR A 286 -11.77 11.27 -22.19
C THR A 286 -10.72 12.06 -21.42
N PHE A 287 -9.46 11.72 -21.61
CA PHE A 287 -8.31 12.38 -20.97
C PHE A 287 -7.80 13.56 -21.81
N LEU A 288 -6.92 14.39 -21.25
CA LEU A 288 -6.41 15.61 -21.91
C LEU A 288 -5.55 15.26 -23.13
N ASP A 289 -4.75 14.21 -23.01
CA ASP A 289 -3.84 13.69 -24.04
C ASP A 289 -4.53 12.81 -25.09
N ALA A 290 -5.86 12.63 -25.02
CA ALA A 290 -6.59 11.82 -25.98
C ALA A 290 -6.39 12.33 -27.42
N PRO A 291 -6.21 11.43 -28.41
CA PRO A 291 -5.96 11.84 -29.79
C PRO A 291 -7.21 12.48 -30.41
N ALA A 292 -7.00 13.31 -31.43
CA ALA A 292 -8.10 13.96 -32.16
C ALA A 292 -8.99 12.98 -32.97
N VAL A 293 -8.50 11.75 -33.21
CA VAL A 293 -9.23 10.65 -33.87
C VAL A 293 -8.78 9.30 -33.27
N PRO A 294 -9.61 8.24 -33.30
CA PRO A 294 -9.21 6.92 -32.80
C PRO A 294 -8.03 6.35 -33.59
N GLY A 295 -7.07 5.73 -32.89
CA GLY A 295 -5.83 5.22 -33.49
C GLY A 295 -4.79 6.30 -33.81
N GLY A 296 -4.97 7.53 -33.30
CA GLY A 296 -3.88 8.50 -33.15
C GLY A 296 -3.06 8.25 -31.89
N GLY A 297 -1.82 8.76 -31.85
CA GLY A 297 -0.99 8.77 -30.64
C GLY A 297 -1.39 9.85 -29.64
N PRO A 298 -1.02 9.71 -28.35
CA PRO A 298 -1.33 10.69 -27.31
C PRO A 298 -0.71 12.07 -27.59
N ASP A 299 -1.44 13.13 -27.28
CA ASP A 299 -1.01 14.52 -27.42
C ASP A 299 -0.59 15.11 -26.07
N TYR A 300 0.65 14.81 -25.66
CA TYR A 300 1.21 15.28 -24.39
C TYR A 300 1.28 16.81 -24.26
N SER A 301 1.14 17.59 -25.35
CA SER A 301 1.04 19.06 -25.29
C SER A 301 -0.25 19.59 -24.65
N LYS A 302 -1.15 18.68 -24.21
CA LYS A 302 -2.38 18.98 -23.49
C LYS A 302 -2.29 18.69 -21.98
N LEU A 303 -1.21 18.07 -21.52
CA LEU A 303 -0.99 17.81 -20.09
C LEU A 303 -0.71 19.11 -19.34
N ILE A 304 -1.00 19.10 -18.04
CA ILE A 304 -0.81 20.27 -17.16
C ILE A 304 0.48 20.11 -16.37
N HIS A 305 1.36 21.08 -16.46
CA HIS A 305 2.61 21.12 -15.72
C HIS A 305 2.38 21.37 -14.21
N VAL A 306 2.90 20.49 -13.36
CA VAL A 306 2.82 20.56 -11.88
C VAL A 306 4.15 21.07 -11.30
N ALA A 307 5.27 20.60 -11.87
CA ALA A 307 6.63 21.02 -11.57
C ALA A 307 7.54 20.69 -12.76
N ASP A 308 8.48 21.58 -13.10
CA ASP A 308 9.29 21.45 -14.31
C ASP A 308 10.79 21.35 -13.99
N ASN A 309 11.58 20.81 -14.92
CA ASN A 309 13.05 20.78 -14.85
C ASN A 309 13.60 20.08 -13.59
N LEU A 310 12.92 19.02 -13.13
CA LEU A 310 13.34 18.20 -11.99
C LEU A 310 14.67 17.47 -12.32
N PRO A 311 15.57 17.30 -11.34
CA PRO A 311 16.93 16.79 -11.58
C PRO A 311 17.01 15.28 -11.82
N ASP A 312 15.95 14.55 -11.49
CA ASP A 312 15.77 13.10 -11.71
C ASP A 312 14.26 12.79 -11.68
N SER A 313 13.85 11.54 -11.97
CA SER A 313 12.42 11.18 -12.07
C SER A 313 11.63 11.49 -10.78
N PRO A 314 10.45 12.14 -10.83
CA PRO A 314 9.58 12.31 -9.67
C PRO A 314 8.90 11.00 -9.22
N ASP A 315 8.91 9.96 -10.06
CA ASP A 315 8.35 8.65 -9.71
C ASP A 315 9.41 7.84 -8.93
N VAL A 316 9.57 8.13 -7.63
CA VAL A 316 10.20 7.19 -6.68
C VAL A 316 9.21 6.05 -6.46
N LEU A 317 9.13 5.18 -7.48
CA LEU A 317 8.10 4.20 -7.77
C LEU A 317 6.70 4.78 -8.08
N PHE A 318 6.30 5.89 -7.44
CA PHE A 318 4.98 6.52 -7.62
C PHE A 318 4.98 8.04 -7.35
N THR A 319 3.93 8.73 -7.81
CA THR A 319 3.46 10.00 -7.19
C THR A 319 2.03 9.87 -6.67
N VAL A 320 1.67 10.65 -5.66
CA VAL A 320 0.37 10.53 -4.98
C VAL A 320 -0.43 11.81 -5.09
N ALA A 321 -1.67 11.71 -5.58
CA ALA A 321 -2.63 12.82 -5.64
C ALA A 321 -3.77 12.66 -4.61
N SER A 322 -4.20 13.75 -3.97
CA SER A 322 -5.39 13.76 -3.11
C SER A 322 -6.11 15.11 -3.19
N MET A 323 -7.43 15.11 -2.96
CA MET A 323 -8.28 16.31 -3.05
C MET A 323 -8.96 16.64 -1.72
N ASP A 324 -9.11 17.93 -1.39
CA ASP A 324 -9.88 18.40 -0.23
C ASP A 324 -11.36 18.70 -0.58
N THR A 325 -12.16 19.05 0.43
CA THR A 325 -13.59 19.38 0.26
C THR A 325 -13.84 20.75 -0.38
N ALA A 326 -12.82 21.60 -0.51
CA ALA A 326 -12.84 22.84 -1.30
C ALA A 326 -12.42 22.60 -2.76
N ARG A 327 -12.12 21.34 -3.13
CA ARG A 327 -11.69 20.88 -4.46
C ARG A 327 -10.31 21.43 -4.85
N ASN A 328 -9.44 21.68 -3.86
CA ASN A 328 -8.01 21.82 -4.10
C ASN A 328 -7.39 20.42 -4.24
N LEU A 329 -6.61 20.23 -5.30
CA LEU A 329 -5.82 19.03 -5.56
C LEU A 329 -4.40 19.26 -5.02
N PHE A 330 -3.87 18.28 -4.31
CA PHE A 330 -2.52 18.26 -3.76
C PHE A 330 -1.78 17.05 -4.33
N VAL A 331 -0.50 17.21 -4.64
CA VAL A 331 0.36 16.16 -5.19
C VAL A 331 1.66 16.12 -4.39
N ALA A 332 2.11 14.92 -4.01
CA ALA A 332 3.37 14.67 -3.33
C ALA A 332 4.25 13.71 -4.14
N TRP A 333 5.55 13.96 -4.11
CA TRP A 333 6.57 13.18 -4.79
C TRP A 333 7.93 13.36 -4.11
N ALA A 334 8.89 12.52 -4.49
CA ALA A 334 10.31 12.69 -4.23
C ALA A 334 11.04 12.39 -5.55
N VAL A 335 12.25 12.89 -5.76
CA VAL A 335 13.01 12.57 -6.99
C VAL A 335 13.89 11.33 -6.79
N ASP A 336 13.99 10.46 -7.80
CA ASP A 336 14.77 9.21 -7.77
C ASP A 336 16.28 9.42 -7.92
N ALA A 337 16.79 10.47 -7.26
CA ALA A 337 18.16 10.94 -7.43
C ALA A 337 19.19 9.80 -7.25
N GLY A 338 19.95 9.55 -8.32
CA GLY A 338 20.96 8.50 -8.35
C GLY A 338 22.00 8.60 -7.24
N SER A 339 22.66 7.47 -6.95
CA SER A 339 23.57 7.25 -5.81
C SER A 339 24.76 8.19 -5.66
N SER A 340 25.02 9.07 -6.65
CA SER A 340 25.98 10.18 -6.54
C SER A 340 25.45 11.39 -5.75
N ASN A 341 24.13 11.59 -5.67
CA ASN A 341 23.48 12.74 -5.04
C ASN A 341 22.30 12.35 -4.12
N PRO A 342 22.40 11.34 -3.25
CA PRO A 342 21.23 10.78 -2.53
C PRO A 342 20.43 11.80 -1.71
N GLY A 343 21.09 12.82 -1.14
CA GLY A 343 20.43 13.93 -0.43
C GLY A 343 19.51 14.81 -1.29
N GLN A 344 19.42 14.61 -2.61
CA GLN A 344 18.36 15.21 -3.45
C GLN A 344 17.01 14.50 -3.31
N ARG A 345 16.97 13.28 -2.73
CA ARG A 345 15.75 12.53 -2.40
C ARG A 345 15.04 13.20 -1.22
N GLN A 346 14.34 14.28 -1.52
CA GLN A 346 13.53 15.06 -0.60
C GLN A 346 12.07 15.01 -1.02
N VAL A 347 11.15 15.10 -0.06
CA VAL A 347 9.72 15.07 -0.35
C VAL A 347 9.23 16.48 -0.65
N PHE A 348 8.49 16.63 -1.74
CA PHE A 348 7.88 17.87 -2.18
C PHE A 348 6.36 17.73 -2.19
N VAL A 349 5.66 18.86 -1.96
CA VAL A 349 4.22 18.98 -2.17
C VAL A 349 3.94 20.22 -3.01
N SER A 350 3.02 20.10 -3.96
CA SER A 350 2.41 21.22 -4.67
C SER A 350 0.89 21.07 -4.70
N ALA A 351 0.17 22.16 -4.94
CA ALA A 351 -1.29 22.18 -4.98
C ALA A 351 -1.86 23.13 -6.04
N ALA A 352 -3.06 22.81 -6.53
CA ALA A 352 -3.85 23.63 -7.47
C ALA A 352 -5.33 23.59 -7.10
N SER A 353 -6.08 24.62 -7.47
CA SER A 353 -7.51 24.74 -7.12
C SER A 353 -8.43 24.53 -8.31
N ALA A 354 -9.63 24.00 -8.07
CA ALA A 354 -10.71 23.96 -9.06
C ALA A 354 -11.07 25.36 -9.62
N ALA A 355 -10.76 26.44 -8.91
CA ALA A 355 -10.93 27.82 -9.38
C ALA A 355 -10.08 28.16 -10.62
N SER A 356 -8.91 27.52 -10.80
CA SER A 356 -8.09 27.59 -12.02
C SER A 356 -8.35 26.41 -12.97
N GLY A 357 -9.37 25.59 -12.72
CA GLY A 357 -9.53 24.30 -13.39
C GLY A 357 -8.34 23.36 -13.16
N TRP A 358 -7.65 23.50 -12.04
CA TRP A 358 -6.39 22.81 -11.70
C TRP A 358 -5.22 23.05 -12.67
N SER A 359 -5.29 24.11 -13.49
CA SER A 359 -4.24 24.48 -14.48
C SER A 359 -3.15 25.41 -13.94
N VAL A 360 -3.32 25.94 -12.72
CA VAL A 360 -2.34 26.82 -12.06
C VAL A 360 -1.96 26.22 -10.71
N TRP A 361 -0.68 25.83 -10.61
CA TRP A 361 -0.08 25.18 -9.44
C TRP A 361 0.77 26.15 -8.61
N THR A 362 0.94 25.83 -7.33
CA THR A 362 1.96 26.46 -6.47
C THR A 362 3.37 26.08 -6.91
N PRO A 363 4.41 26.88 -6.58
CA PRO A 363 5.79 26.40 -6.63
C PRO A 363 5.95 25.16 -5.71
N PRO A 364 6.73 24.14 -6.11
CA PRO A 364 7.01 22.98 -5.27
C PRO A 364 7.59 23.36 -3.91
N VAL A 365 7.01 22.82 -2.84
CA VAL A 365 7.44 23.06 -1.47
C VAL A 365 8.04 21.79 -0.91
N GLN A 366 9.36 21.80 -0.62
CA GLN A 366 9.98 20.70 0.14
C GLN A 366 9.33 20.61 1.52
N VAL A 367 8.88 19.42 1.94
CA VAL A 367 8.20 19.19 3.23
C VAL A 367 9.05 18.45 4.26
N SER A 368 10.05 17.69 3.82
CA SER A 368 11.17 17.20 4.63
C SER A 368 12.13 18.33 5.04
N ASP A 369 13.01 18.07 6.01
CA ASP A 369 14.07 18.98 6.46
C ASP A 369 15.46 18.63 5.88
N GLY A 370 15.68 17.38 5.41
CA GLY A 370 16.92 16.96 4.77
C GLY A 370 18.10 16.73 5.73
N SER A 371 17.86 16.55 7.02
CA SER A 371 18.89 16.54 8.07
C SER A 371 19.19 15.15 8.64
N THR A 372 20.48 14.81 8.66
CA THR A 372 21.01 13.63 9.38
C THR A 372 20.87 13.76 10.90
N ALA A 373 20.59 14.95 11.44
CA ALA A 373 20.42 15.17 12.88
C ALA A 373 18.99 14.89 13.39
N THR A 374 17.98 14.90 12.51
CA THR A 374 16.58 14.57 12.84
C THR A 374 16.21 13.16 12.40
N GLY A 375 16.92 12.60 11.41
CA GLY A 375 16.66 11.28 10.82
C GLY A 375 16.06 11.34 9.41
N ASP A 376 16.12 12.49 8.75
CA ASP A 376 15.29 12.88 7.59
C ASP A 376 16.13 13.26 6.35
N ALA A 377 17.35 12.71 6.25
CA ALA A 377 18.38 13.13 5.30
C ALA A 377 18.10 12.72 3.85
N VAL A 378 17.49 11.55 3.67
CA VAL A 378 17.20 10.89 2.39
C VAL A 378 15.87 10.18 2.55
N ASN A 379 14.94 10.45 1.64
CA ASN A 379 13.53 10.16 1.84
C ASN A 379 12.93 9.36 0.68
N VAL A 380 12.09 8.36 0.98
CA VAL A 380 11.46 7.46 0.02
C VAL A 380 9.98 7.25 0.34
N PHE A 381 9.22 6.78 -0.65
CA PHE A 381 7.80 6.41 -0.57
C PHE A 381 6.91 7.52 0.04
N PRO A 382 6.81 8.70 -0.59
CA PRO A 382 5.96 9.77 -0.11
C PRO A 382 4.48 9.49 -0.39
N TRP A 383 3.63 9.59 0.63
CA TRP A 383 2.17 9.52 0.50
C TRP A 383 1.51 10.78 1.06
N LEU A 384 0.28 11.09 0.63
CA LEU A 384 -0.46 12.22 1.19
C LEU A 384 -1.97 11.99 1.35
N LYS A 385 -2.52 12.54 2.44
CA LYS A 385 -3.96 12.68 2.69
C LYS A 385 -4.19 13.93 3.55
N ALA A 386 -4.10 15.11 2.94
CA ALA A 386 -4.00 16.45 3.59
C ALA A 386 -2.75 16.69 4.48
N GLY A 387 -2.23 15.67 5.17
CA GLY A 387 -0.82 15.61 5.61
C GLY A 387 0.00 14.76 4.66
N ALA A 388 1.31 15.02 4.56
CA ALA A 388 2.25 14.19 3.79
C ALA A 388 3.09 13.33 4.74
N VAL A 389 3.38 12.08 4.36
CA VAL A 389 4.22 11.12 5.11
C VAL A 389 5.27 10.51 4.19
N TRP A 390 6.37 10.01 4.76
CA TRP A 390 7.43 9.27 4.04
C TRP A 390 8.32 8.48 5.00
N TYR A 391 9.18 7.61 4.45
CA TYR A 391 10.27 6.97 5.18
C TYR A 391 11.55 7.81 5.03
N GLY A 392 12.13 8.25 6.16
CA GLY A 392 13.34 9.06 6.21
C GLY A 392 14.53 8.34 6.85
N SER A 393 15.71 8.48 6.26
CA SER A 393 16.99 7.90 6.69
C SER A 393 17.84 8.89 7.50
N ASP A 394 18.53 8.39 8.54
CA ASP A 394 19.54 9.14 9.30
C ASP A 394 20.82 9.49 8.52
N LYS A 395 21.00 8.93 7.32
CA LYS A 395 22.22 9.06 6.51
C LYS A 395 21.96 9.56 5.10
N ASN A 396 22.82 10.47 4.66
CA ASN A 396 22.94 10.93 3.28
C ASN A 396 23.71 9.91 2.44
N VAL A 397 23.06 8.78 2.14
CA VAL A 397 23.57 7.63 1.38
C VAL A 397 22.50 7.10 0.41
N ASP A 398 22.92 6.33 -0.59
CA ASP A 398 22.02 5.58 -1.47
C ASP A 398 21.08 4.68 -0.64
N PRO A 399 19.75 4.81 -0.74
CA PRO A 399 18.80 3.95 -0.04
C PRO A 399 19.07 2.45 -0.26
N SER A 400 19.45 2.07 -1.49
CA SER A 400 19.70 0.69 -1.88
C SER A 400 21.14 0.21 -1.58
N GLY A 401 21.98 1.06 -0.98
CA GLY A 401 23.31 0.70 -0.50
C GLY A 401 23.32 0.43 0.99
N ASN A 402 23.61 -0.81 1.41
CA ASN A 402 23.77 -1.15 2.83
C ASN A 402 24.92 -0.34 3.46
N SER A 403 24.57 0.58 4.36
CA SER A 403 25.47 1.56 4.99
C SER A 403 25.21 1.75 6.49
N GLY A 404 24.48 0.84 7.16
CA GLY A 404 24.12 0.97 8.58
C GLY A 404 23.02 1.99 8.87
N GLN A 405 22.21 2.39 7.88
CA GLN A 405 21.22 3.47 8.02
C GLN A 405 20.00 3.06 8.84
N ASN A 406 19.39 4.05 9.51
CA ASN A 406 18.23 3.90 10.40
C ASN A 406 17.04 4.65 9.80
N TRP A 407 15.93 3.95 9.54
CA TRP A 407 14.75 4.52 8.89
C TRP A 407 13.60 4.77 9.87
N ASN A 408 12.92 5.89 9.70
CA ASN A 408 11.81 6.33 10.55
C ASN A 408 10.65 6.82 9.68
N VAL A 409 9.41 6.71 10.16
CA VAL A 409 8.27 7.38 9.51
C VAL A 409 8.23 8.84 9.96
N PHE A 410 8.06 9.74 9.01
CA PHE A 410 7.82 11.17 9.25
C PHE A 410 6.44 11.58 8.75
N MET A 411 5.90 12.66 9.33
CA MET A 411 4.70 13.34 8.83
C MET A 411 4.92 14.85 8.86
N SER A 412 4.56 15.53 7.76
CA SER A 412 4.48 16.98 7.67
C SER A 412 3.04 17.40 7.43
N GLN A 413 2.47 18.16 8.36
CA GLN A 413 1.20 18.84 8.16
C GLN A 413 1.46 20.12 7.36
N VAL A 414 0.88 20.21 6.16
CA VAL A 414 1.10 21.29 5.19
C VAL A 414 -0.20 22.07 5.02
N VAL A 415 -0.20 23.37 5.30
CA VAL A 415 -1.40 24.21 5.24
C VAL A 415 -1.17 25.36 4.27
N PHE A 416 -1.72 25.25 3.07
CA PHE A 416 -1.70 26.29 2.05
C PHE A 416 -2.73 27.39 2.36
N PRO A 417 -2.40 28.70 2.23
CA PRO A 417 -3.34 29.77 2.49
C PRO A 417 -4.43 29.84 1.42
N THR A 418 -5.69 29.82 1.83
CA THR A 418 -6.88 29.88 0.96
C THR A 418 -7.59 31.24 1.03
N ASP A 419 -8.38 31.55 -0.01
CA ASP A 419 -9.26 32.73 -0.05
C ASP A 419 -10.64 32.44 0.56
N SER A 420 -11.57 33.41 0.48
CA SER A 420 -12.93 33.27 1.02
C SER A 420 -13.84 32.29 0.24
N SER A 421 -13.38 31.73 -0.88
CA SER A 421 -14.03 30.61 -1.57
C SER A 421 -13.46 29.24 -1.17
N GLY A 422 -12.33 29.22 -0.45
CA GLY A 422 -11.56 28.01 -0.14
C GLY A 422 -10.49 27.67 -1.18
N ALA A 423 -10.33 28.48 -2.24
CA ALA A 423 -9.32 28.27 -3.26
C ALA A 423 -7.91 28.67 -2.77
N ILE A 424 -6.89 27.88 -3.12
CA ILE A 424 -5.50 28.18 -2.78
C ILE A 424 -5.02 29.47 -3.47
N THR A 425 -4.42 30.37 -2.68
CA THR A 425 -4.00 31.72 -3.10
C THR A 425 -2.66 31.79 -3.85
N GLY A 426 -1.92 30.69 -3.91
CA GLY A 426 -0.53 30.67 -4.41
C GLY A 426 0.52 31.13 -3.39
N ALA A 427 0.12 31.60 -2.20
CA ALA A 427 1.05 31.93 -1.13
C ALA A 427 1.69 30.67 -0.50
N ALA A 428 2.89 30.83 0.07
CA ALA A 428 3.63 29.71 0.67
C ALA A 428 2.89 29.10 1.89
N PRO A 429 2.86 27.76 2.04
CA PRO A 429 2.19 27.09 3.14
C PRO A 429 2.99 27.17 4.45
N SER A 430 2.29 27.05 5.58
CA SER A 430 2.93 26.67 6.83
C SER A 430 3.14 25.16 6.91
N LYS A 431 4.22 24.72 7.54
CA LYS A 431 4.59 23.31 7.71
C LYS A 431 4.85 22.97 9.16
N THR A 432 4.40 21.80 9.61
CA THR A 432 4.77 21.21 10.91
C THR A 432 5.24 19.77 10.70
N LEU A 433 6.56 19.56 10.76
CA LEU A 433 7.20 18.25 10.65
C LEU A 433 7.28 17.57 12.03
N VAL A 434 6.95 16.28 12.08
CA VAL A 434 7.18 15.39 13.23
C VAL A 434 7.66 14.02 12.76
N ARG A 435 8.48 13.36 13.61
CA ARG A 435 8.72 11.93 13.49
C ARG A 435 7.54 11.17 14.10
N VAL A 436 6.98 10.22 13.37
CA VAL A 436 5.82 9.42 13.77
C VAL A 436 6.27 8.22 14.60
N THR A 437 7.33 7.53 14.20
CA THR A 437 7.77 6.30 14.88
C THR A 437 8.45 6.57 16.23
N PRO A 438 8.23 5.71 17.24
CA PRO A 438 8.91 5.82 18.54
C PRO A 438 10.40 5.45 18.47
N HIS A 439 10.79 4.60 17.52
CA HIS A 439 12.16 4.16 17.22
C HIS A 439 12.35 4.03 15.69
N PRO A 440 13.57 3.76 15.20
CA PRO A 440 13.73 3.30 13.82
C PRO A 440 12.94 2.02 13.59
N MET A 441 12.17 1.95 12.50
CA MET A 441 11.31 0.82 12.15
C MET A 441 11.97 -0.14 11.14
N HIS A 442 13.03 0.31 10.46
CA HIS A 442 13.81 -0.45 9.49
C HIS A 442 15.28 -0.04 9.54
N TYR A 443 16.15 -0.96 9.09
CA TYR A 443 17.60 -0.83 9.15
C TYR A 443 18.22 -1.24 7.80
N ASP A 444 19.38 -0.67 7.49
CA ASP A 444 20.16 -0.95 6.28
C ASP A 444 19.40 -0.65 4.97
N SER A 445 19.55 -1.50 3.94
CA SER A 445 19.17 -1.15 2.57
C SER A 445 17.64 -1.19 2.34
N ILE A 446 17.11 -0.28 1.54
CA ILE A 446 15.79 -0.39 0.89
C ILE A 446 16.03 -0.46 -0.62
N CYS A 447 15.63 -1.55 -1.27
CA CYS A 447 15.79 -1.70 -2.71
C CYS A 447 14.67 -0.96 -3.47
N LEU A 448 15.03 0.05 -4.28
CA LEU A 448 14.09 0.90 -5.01
C LEU A 448 13.89 0.48 -6.48
N ALA A 449 14.36 -0.71 -6.87
CA ALA A 449 14.23 -1.23 -8.24
C ALA A 449 12.91 -1.98 -8.50
N GLY A 450 11.92 -1.85 -7.62
CA GLY A 450 10.63 -2.56 -7.68
C GLY A 450 10.79 -4.07 -7.86
N THR A 451 10.10 -4.66 -8.84
CA THR A 451 10.26 -6.09 -9.18
C THR A 451 11.69 -6.48 -9.59
N GLY A 452 12.53 -5.53 -10.01
CA GLY A 452 13.95 -5.73 -10.26
C GLY A 452 14.75 -6.14 -9.02
N CYS A 453 14.26 -5.83 -7.81
CA CYS A 453 14.86 -6.23 -6.54
C CYS A 453 14.94 -7.75 -6.36
N ILE A 454 14.03 -8.50 -6.99
CA ILE A 454 14.04 -9.98 -7.01
C ILE A 454 15.27 -10.49 -7.78
N ALA A 455 15.67 -9.80 -8.86
CA ALA A 455 16.80 -10.20 -9.69
C ALA A 455 18.16 -9.75 -9.12
N SER A 456 18.20 -8.61 -8.42
CA SER A 456 19.40 -8.15 -7.69
C SER A 456 19.57 -8.80 -6.31
N GLN A 457 18.51 -9.41 -5.75
CA GLN A 457 18.41 -9.83 -4.36
C GLN A 457 18.61 -8.66 -3.37
N GLY A 458 18.03 -7.50 -3.69
CA GLY A 458 17.96 -6.35 -2.79
C GLY A 458 16.84 -6.46 -1.75
N ASN A 459 16.92 -5.70 -0.67
CA ASN A 459 15.95 -5.73 0.42
C ASN A 459 14.58 -5.20 -0.03
N ARG A 460 13.55 -6.06 0.01
CA ARG A 460 12.16 -5.68 -0.31
C ARG A 460 11.22 -5.98 0.86
N ASN A 461 11.71 -5.87 2.10
CA ASN A 461 10.93 -6.17 3.31
C ASN A 461 9.85 -5.11 3.63
N LEU A 462 10.09 -3.85 3.27
CA LEU A 462 9.06 -2.77 3.26
C LEU A 462 8.31 -2.71 1.91
N ALA A 463 8.93 -3.27 0.88
CA ALA A 463 8.50 -3.18 -0.50
C ALA A 463 8.33 -1.72 -0.97
N ASP A 464 7.30 -1.40 -1.78
CA ASP A 464 7.34 -0.25 -2.68
C ASP A 464 6.53 1.01 -2.23
N PHE A 465 5.63 0.93 -1.22
CA PHE A 465 4.93 2.11 -0.64
C PHE A 465 4.39 1.90 0.79
N PHE A 466 3.80 2.94 1.41
CA PHE A 466 2.93 2.85 2.61
C PHE A 466 1.94 4.03 2.64
N VAL A 467 0.88 3.97 3.47
CA VAL A 467 -0.28 4.88 3.37
C VAL A 467 -0.60 5.66 4.66
N VAL A 468 -1.05 6.91 4.48
CA VAL A 468 -1.75 7.73 5.49
C VAL A 468 -3.21 7.96 5.11
N THR A 469 -4.11 7.88 6.09
CA THR A 469 -5.51 8.26 5.99
C THR A 469 -5.93 9.21 7.13
N ILE A 470 -7.18 9.67 7.12
CA ILE A 470 -7.72 10.61 8.12
C ILE A 470 -8.96 10.01 8.80
N ASP A 471 -8.98 9.99 10.13
CA ASP A 471 -10.13 9.56 10.90
C ASP A 471 -11.27 10.61 10.93
N ARG A 472 -12.42 10.21 11.47
CA ARG A 472 -13.61 11.07 11.66
C ARG A 472 -13.42 12.29 12.58
N SER A 473 -12.33 12.36 13.34
CA SER A 473 -11.97 13.53 14.18
C SER A 473 -11.02 14.48 13.46
N GLY A 474 -10.29 13.99 12.44
CA GLY A 474 -9.20 14.68 11.75
C GLY A 474 -7.82 14.16 12.13
N ALA A 475 -7.69 13.09 12.90
CA ALA A 475 -6.42 12.48 13.26
C ALA A 475 -5.82 11.77 12.04
N ALA A 476 -4.50 11.87 11.85
CA ALA A 476 -3.79 10.99 10.94
C ALA A 476 -3.80 9.55 11.48
N GLU A 477 -4.12 8.58 10.63
CA GLU A 477 -3.85 7.16 10.86
C GLU A 477 -2.90 6.69 9.76
N ILE A 478 -1.72 6.21 10.15
CA ILE A 478 -0.60 5.90 9.25
C ILE A 478 -0.23 4.44 9.46
N VAL A 479 -0.32 3.62 8.41
CA VAL A 479 0.15 2.23 8.44
C VAL A 479 1.57 2.16 7.88
N TYR A 480 2.44 1.35 8.48
CA TYR A 480 3.80 1.11 8.01
C TYR A 480 4.28 -0.28 8.47
N ASP A 481 5.30 -0.81 7.83
CA ASP A 481 5.90 -2.09 8.25
C ASP A 481 7.03 -1.85 9.24
N ASP A 482 6.97 -2.49 10.40
CA ASP A 482 8.08 -2.50 11.34
C ASP A 482 8.90 -3.79 11.19
N THR A 483 10.09 -3.67 10.60
CA THR A 483 11.05 -4.77 10.44
C THR A 483 12.14 -4.77 11.51
N SER A 484 12.10 -3.85 12.48
CA SER A 484 13.15 -3.69 13.51
C SER A 484 13.34 -4.93 14.39
N ASN A 485 12.36 -5.84 14.36
CA ASN A 485 12.35 -7.15 15.01
C ASN A 485 13.47 -8.12 14.58
N GLY A 486 14.09 -7.92 13.40
CA GLY A 486 15.20 -8.75 12.92
C GLY A 486 14.86 -10.23 12.66
N LEU A 487 13.58 -10.59 12.56
CA LEU A 487 13.12 -11.95 12.27
C LEU A 487 13.53 -12.39 10.86
N VAL A 488 14.02 -13.63 10.76
CA VAL A 488 14.44 -14.28 9.50
C VAL A 488 13.28 -15.11 8.95
N GLN A 489 12.92 -14.94 7.68
CA GLN A 489 11.88 -15.71 6.97
C GLN A 489 12.44 -17.05 6.45
N PRO A 490 12.21 -18.20 7.12
CA PRO A 490 12.90 -19.44 6.79
C PRO A 490 12.26 -20.12 5.57
N GLY A 491 13.09 -20.57 4.62
CA GLY A 491 12.63 -21.28 3.42
C GLY A 491 12.22 -20.41 2.23
N PHE A 492 12.33 -19.08 2.32
CA PHE A 492 12.09 -18.16 1.19
C PHE A 492 13.32 -17.89 0.30
N THR A 493 14.47 -18.51 0.61
CA THR A 493 15.68 -18.50 -0.24
C THR A 493 16.15 -19.90 -0.56
N PRO A 494 16.71 -20.14 -1.77
CA PRO A 494 17.51 -21.33 -2.04
C PRO A 494 18.64 -21.51 -1.00
N ASP A 495 18.90 -22.75 -0.63
CA ASP A 495 19.98 -23.17 0.27
C ASP A 495 20.00 -22.52 1.68
N ASN A 496 18.90 -21.86 2.09
CA ASN A 496 18.80 -21.02 3.31
C ASN A 496 19.84 -19.88 3.38
N LEU A 497 20.40 -19.47 2.23
CA LEU A 497 21.31 -18.33 2.14
C LEU A 497 20.51 -17.02 2.02
N GLN A 498 19.74 -16.67 3.06
CA GLN A 498 19.50 -15.25 3.30
C GLN A 498 20.85 -14.62 3.67
N LEU A 499 21.31 -13.72 2.80
CA LEU A 499 22.41 -12.81 3.12
C LEU A 499 22.03 -11.99 4.35
N VAL A 500 23.02 -11.59 5.15
CA VAL A 500 22.85 -10.93 6.47
C VAL A 500 22.41 -9.45 6.33
N ASP A 501 21.68 -9.13 5.26
CA ASP A 501 21.24 -7.80 4.82
C ASP A 501 19.73 -7.60 5.08
N HIS A 502 18.93 -8.67 4.93
CA HIS A 502 17.46 -8.59 4.82
C HIS A 502 16.73 -9.06 6.09
N ALA A 503 17.27 -8.76 7.27
CA ALA A 503 16.70 -9.20 8.54
C ALA A 503 15.48 -8.36 8.95
N GLY A 504 14.42 -9.02 9.42
CA GLY A 504 13.18 -8.39 9.86
C GLY A 504 12.00 -8.71 8.96
N ALA A 505 10.96 -9.33 9.52
CA ALA A 505 9.69 -9.50 8.82
C ALA A 505 8.83 -8.24 9.01
N GLY A 506 8.10 -7.79 7.99
CA GLY A 506 7.24 -6.60 8.05
C GLY A 506 6.06 -6.78 9.00
N VAL A 507 6.20 -6.36 10.26
CA VAL A 507 5.11 -6.39 11.24
C VAL A 507 4.27 -5.14 11.05
N VAL A 508 3.09 -5.31 10.45
CA VAL A 508 2.27 -4.20 9.98
C VAL A 508 1.68 -3.46 11.16
N THR A 509 2.02 -2.18 11.24
CA THR A 509 1.91 -1.34 12.44
C THR A 509 1.22 -0.03 12.08
N ILE A 510 0.30 0.43 12.94
CA ILE A 510 -0.54 1.60 12.71
C ILE A 510 -0.30 2.63 13.80
N ALA A 511 0.13 3.83 13.41
CA ALA A 511 0.28 4.98 14.29
C ALA A 511 -0.89 5.97 14.10
N ARG A 512 -1.69 6.15 15.15
CA ARG A 512 -2.80 7.10 15.21
C ARG A 512 -2.39 8.39 15.94
N GLN A 513 -2.72 9.54 15.36
CA GLN A 513 -2.47 10.84 15.97
C GLN A 513 -3.39 11.04 17.19
N SER A 514 -2.79 11.28 18.36
CA SER A 514 -3.49 11.43 19.64
C SER A 514 -3.37 12.82 20.28
N SER A 515 -2.57 13.72 19.70
CA SER A 515 -2.51 15.13 20.15
C SER A 515 -2.22 16.12 19.02
N GLY A 516 -2.49 17.40 19.32
CA GLY A 516 -2.17 18.53 18.46
C GLY A 516 -3.20 18.78 17.34
N PRO A 517 -2.89 19.65 16.37
CA PRO A 517 -3.77 19.91 15.24
C PRO A 517 -3.86 18.68 14.33
N GLY A 518 -5.06 18.11 14.18
CA GLY A 518 -5.35 17.12 13.15
C GLY A 518 -5.41 17.73 11.76
N LEU A 519 -5.42 16.86 10.74
CA LEU A 519 -5.39 17.17 9.31
C LEU A 519 -6.62 17.93 8.81
N TYR A 520 -7.72 17.97 9.59
CA TYR A 520 -8.86 18.89 9.37
C TYR A 520 -8.70 20.28 10.05
N GLY A 521 -7.49 20.64 10.50
CA GLY A 521 -7.20 21.92 11.15
C GLY A 521 -7.81 22.10 12.56
N LYS A 522 -8.34 21.02 13.14
CA LYS A 522 -8.95 20.99 14.48
C LYS A 522 -8.08 20.19 15.44
N PRO A 523 -8.02 20.52 16.74
CA PRO A 523 -7.26 19.73 17.70
C PRO A 523 -7.86 18.33 17.86
N VAL A 524 -7.00 17.31 17.87
CA VAL A 524 -7.37 15.91 18.14
C VAL A 524 -6.91 15.47 19.52
N SER A 525 -7.48 14.36 20.01
CA SER A 525 -7.26 13.84 21.34
C SER A 525 -7.44 12.32 21.39
N GLY A 526 -6.45 11.60 21.90
CA GLY A 526 -6.49 10.15 22.10
C GLY A 526 -5.56 9.67 23.21
N PRO A 527 -5.33 8.34 23.32
CA PRO A 527 -4.34 7.74 24.22
C PRO A 527 -2.93 8.33 24.09
N SER A 528 -2.19 8.37 25.20
CA SER A 528 -0.78 8.77 25.20
C SER A 528 0.12 7.55 24.99
N HIS A 529 1.22 7.72 24.25
CA HIS A 529 2.31 6.73 24.19
C HIS A 529 3.12 6.63 25.50
N ALA A 530 2.79 7.42 26.53
CA ALA A 530 3.46 7.34 27.83
C ALA A 530 3.24 5.96 28.49
N PRO A 531 4.29 5.27 28.98
CA PRO A 531 4.16 3.94 29.59
C PRO A 531 3.17 3.90 30.77
N VAL A 532 2.12 3.11 30.63
CA VAL A 532 1.09 2.89 31.66
C VAL A 532 1.31 1.57 32.42
N GLY A 533 0.89 1.52 33.69
CA GLY A 533 0.94 0.30 34.52
C GLY A 533 -0.10 -0.77 34.15
N GLY A 534 -0.86 -0.55 33.09
CA GLY A 534 -1.92 -1.43 32.60
C GLY A 534 -2.85 -0.74 31.61
N LEU A 535 -3.55 -1.54 30.82
CA LEU A 535 -4.63 -1.11 29.93
C LEU A 535 -5.97 -1.50 30.54
N SER A 536 -7.00 -0.70 30.31
CA SER A 536 -8.39 -1.01 30.65
C SER A 536 -9.19 -1.07 29.35
N ASP A 537 -10.15 -2.00 29.29
CA ASP A 537 -10.86 -2.35 28.06
C ASP A 537 -12.38 -2.44 28.30
N SER A 538 -13.19 -2.32 27.24
CA SER A 538 -14.62 -2.03 27.35
C SER A 538 -15.51 -3.26 27.08
N ALA A 539 -16.03 -3.86 28.14
CA ALA A 539 -16.89 -5.05 28.01
C ALA A 539 -18.04 -4.88 27.01
N GLY A 540 -18.15 -5.81 26.04
CA GLY A 540 -19.20 -5.80 25.02
C GLY A 540 -18.74 -6.10 23.58
N ASP A 541 -17.45 -6.11 23.30
CA ASP A 541 -16.88 -6.04 21.94
C ASP A 541 -16.07 -7.27 21.49
N ALA A 542 -15.72 -8.19 22.39
CA ALA A 542 -15.02 -9.46 22.10
C ALA A 542 -15.90 -10.49 21.34
N ARG A 543 -16.28 -10.09 20.13
CA ARG A 543 -17.21 -10.79 19.25
C ARG A 543 -16.56 -11.96 18.55
N TYR A 544 -17.35 -12.99 18.26
CA TYR A 544 -16.94 -14.09 17.40
C TYR A 544 -17.98 -14.38 16.30
N PRO A 545 -17.62 -14.25 15.00
CA PRO A 545 -16.46 -13.52 14.49
C PRO A 545 -16.45 -12.05 14.98
N VAL A 546 -15.28 -11.39 15.00
CA VAL A 546 -15.16 -9.99 15.49
C VAL A 546 -16.06 -9.05 14.69
N ILE A 547 -16.08 -9.25 13.37
CA ILE A 547 -16.91 -8.53 12.43
C ILE A 547 -18.24 -9.30 12.29
N GLY A 548 -19.37 -8.64 12.56
CA GLY A 548 -20.71 -9.21 12.42
C GLY A 548 -21.16 -10.21 13.49
N GLY A 549 -20.26 -10.76 14.32
CA GLY A 549 -20.61 -11.75 15.34
C GLY A 549 -21.16 -11.17 16.65
N ALA A 550 -21.57 -12.08 17.54
CA ALA A 550 -22.07 -11.78 18.88
C ALA A 550 -20.93 -11.73 19.90
N ASN A 551 -21.05 -10.91 20.96
CA ASN A 551 -20.05 -10.84 22.03
C ASN A 551 -19.92 -12.21 22.75
N VAL A 552 -18.70 -12.67 22.93
CA VAL A 552 -18.37 -13.86 23.71
C VAL A 552 -17.71 -13.41 25.00
N THR A 553 -18.52 -13.19 26.04
CA THR A 553 -18.11 -12.57 27.32
C THR A 553 -16.97 -13.32 28.05
N GLY A 554 -16.72 -14.58 27.70
CA GLY A 554 -15.56 -15.35 28.20
C GLY A 554 -14.22 -15.02 27.52
N MET A 555 -14.22 -14.30 26.40
CA MET A 555 -13.04 -13.82 25.65
C MET A 555 -12.82 -12.31 25.79
N ASP A 556 -13.69 -11.63 26.54
CA ASP A 556 -13.79 -10.19 26.75
C ASP A 556 -12.80 -9.74 27.84
N ILE A 557 -11.66 -9.13 27.45
CA ILE A 557 -10.49 -8.90 28.33
C ILE A 557 -10.44 -7.44 28.84
N VAL A 558 -11.43 -7.07 29.65
CA VAL A 558 -11.66 -5.75 30.31
C VAL A 558 -10.47 -5.04 30.99
N GLY A 559 -9.29 -5.64 31.03
CA GLY A 559 -8.04 -4.94 31.28
C GLY A 559 -6.85 -5.85 31.52
N SER A 560 -5.65 -5.33 31.31
CA SER A 560 -4.38 -5.95 31.66
C SER A 560 -3.58 -5.04 32.60
N GLN A 561 -2.80 -5.63 33.52
CA GLN A 561 -1.95 -4.87 34.44
C GLN A 561 -0.53 -5.45 34.47
N LEU A 562 0.49 -4.58 34.51
CA LEU A 562 1.90 -4.93 34.57
C LEU A 562 2.51 -4.41 35.88
N SER A 563 3.01 -5.32 36.71
CA SER A 563 3.74 -4.96 37.94
C SER A 563 5.25 -5.11 37.79
N LEU A 564 5.98 -4.02 38.05
CA LEU A 564 7.41 -4.08 38.36
C LEU A 564 7.60 -4.56 39.80
N GLN A 565 8.21 -5.73 39.97
CA GLN A 565 8.43 -6.32 41.30
C GLN A 565 9.75 -5.83 41.93
N SER A 566 10.68 -5.33 41.10
CA SER A 566 11.87 -4.58 41.50
C SER A 566 12.37 -3.70 40.34
N ARG A 567 13.41 -2.88 40.57
CA ARG A 567 14.02 -2.01 39.54
C ARG A 567 14.61 -2.74 38.31
N ALA A 568 14.73 -4.07 38.33
CA ALA A 568 15.37 -4.85 37.27
C ALA A 568 14.53 -6.03 36.75
N HIS A 569 13.35 -6.31 37.33
CA HIS A 569 12.52 -7.45 36.94
C HIS A 569 11.03 -7.09 36.85
N LEU A 570 10.48 -7.24 35.64
CA LEU A 570 9.05 -7.28 35.36
C LEU A 570 8.49 -8.65 35.76
N HIS A 571 7.37 -8.70 36.48
CA HIS A 571 6.73 -9.96 36.83
C HIS A 571 5.21 -9.84 36.92
N GLY A 572 4.52 -10.69 36.16
CA GLY A 572 3.07 -10.78 36.11
C GLY A 572 2.41 -9.72 35.21
N ALA A 573 2.05 -10.13 34.00
CA ALA A 573 0.90 -9.56 33.32
C ALA A 573 -0.36 -10.17 33.96
N ARG A 574 -1.29 -9.35 34.45
CA ARG A 574 -2.58 -9.77 35.00
C ARG A 574 -3.72 -9.28 34.12
N SER A 575 -4.22 -10.14 33.26
CA SER A 575 -5.46 -9.90 32.50
C SER A 575 -6.69 -10.20 33.36
N ARG A 576 -7.77 -9.43 33.16
CA ARG A 576 -9.11 -9.68 33.72
C ARG A 576 -10.07 -9.92 32.56
N ALA A 577 -11.01 -10.85 32.73
CA ALA A 577 -12.09 -11.09 31.77
C ALA A 577 -13.46 -10.71 32.34
N ALA A 578 -14.44 -10.41 31.48
CA ALA A 578 -15.80 -9.98 31.85
C ALA A 578 -16.68 -11.11 32.42
N SER A 579 -16.28 -11.63 33.59
CA SER A 579 -16.96 -12.67 34.37
C SER A 579 -16.93 -14.08 33.75
N ALA A 580 -16.54 -15.06 34.56
CA ALA A 580 -16.65 -16.47 34.19
C ALA A 580 -18.12 -16.88 34.16
N VAL A 581 -18.62 -17.29 33.00
CA VAL A 581 -19.95 -17.90 32.86
C VAL A 581 -19.96 -19.21 33.65
N ARG A 582 -20.55 -19.18 34.84
CA ARG A 582 -20.97 -20.39 35.55
C ARG A 582 -22.13 -21.00 34.79
N HIS A 583 -21.83 -21.89 33.85
CA HIS A 583 -22.83 -22.83 33.38
C HIS A 583 -23.36 -23.61 34.60
N PRO A 584 -24.68 -23.64 34.85
CA PRO A 584 -25.25 -24.63 35.75
C PRO A 584 -25.09 -25.98 35.05
N VAL A 585 -24.03 -26.72 35.42
CA VAL A 585 -23.90 -28.13 35.06
C VAL A 585 -25.13 -28.82 35.64
N ALA A 586 -25.93 -29.46 34.78
CA ALA A 586 -27.08 -30.20 35.24
C ALA A 586 -26.62 -31.37 36.12
N ASP A 587 -27.27 -31.57 37.26
CA ASP A 587 -26.97 -32.69 38.17
C ASP A 587 -27.22 -34.03 37.46
N GLY A 588 -26.14 -34.66 36.98
CA GLY A 588 -26.19 -35.91 36.23
C GLY A 588 -24.80 -36.45 35.89
N GLU A 589 -24.42 -37.54 36.56
CA GLU A 589 -23.22 -38.37 36.30
C GLU A 589 -21.84 -37.82 36.72
N HIS A 590 -21.58 -37.85 38.03
CA HIS A 590 -20.22 -37.93 38.57
C HIS A 590 -19.71 -39.38 38.55
N HIS A 591 -18.61 -39.67 37.84
CA HIS A 591 -17.68 -40.73 38.24
C HIS A 591 -16.26 -40.52 37.71
N LEU A 592 -15.29 -40.45 38.64
CA LEU A 592 -13.83 -40.46 38.42
C LEU A 592 -13.30 -39.20 37.67
N LEU A 593 -12.18 -38.59 38.06
CA LEU A 593 -11.10 -39.02 38.97
C LEU A 593 -10.92 -38.03 40.14
N ARG A 594 -10.48 -38.53 41.29
CA ARG A 594 -9.99 -37.72 42.43
C ARG A 594 -8.55 -38.14 42.72
N GLY A 595 -7.61 -37.23 42.51
CA GLY A 595 -6.21 -37.34 42.96
C GLY A 595 -5.93 -36.20 43.93
N ASN A 596 -5.28 -36.50 45.04
CA ASN A 596 -5.16 -35.55 46.15
C ASN A 596 -3.88 -34.70 46.04
N ASP A 597 -4.00 -33.39 46.28
CA ASP A 597 -2.92 -32.60 46.85
C ASP A 597 -2.83 -32.90 48.35
N GLU A 598 -1.61 -33.03 48.91
CA GLU A 598 -1.26 -32.39 50.19
C GLU A 598 0.24 -32.43 50.52
N HIS A 599 0.70 -31.33 51.15
CA HIS A 599 1.90 -31.19 52.01
C HIS A 599 3.31 -31.25 51.40
N GLY A 600 4.16 -30.28 51.80
CA GLY A 600 5.62 -30.31 51.62
C GLY A 600 6.28 -28.92 51.68
N ARG A 601 7.10 -28.64 52.70
CA ARG A 601 7.86 -27.37 52.84
C ARG A 601 9.38 -27.62 52.86
N GLU A 602 10.08 -26.86 52.02
CA GLU A 602 11.48 -26.40 52.22
C GLU A 602 12.61 -27.47 52.22
N PRO A 603 13.93 -27.12 52.27
CA PRO A 603 14.82 -27.50 51.15
C PRO A 603 16.12 -28.24 51.55
N ALA A 604 16.79 -28.84 50.56
CA ALA A 604 18.16 -29.33 50.68
C ALA A 604 18.92 -29.29 49.34
N ALA A 605 20.23 -29.07 49.36
CA ALA A 605 21.09 -29.04 48.19
C ALA A 605 22.36 -29.89 48.39
N VAL A 606 22.60 -30.88 47.52
CA VAL A 606 23.85 -31.69 47.52
C VAL A 606 24.34 -32.01 46.09
N LEU A 607 25.44 -31.35 45.73
CA LEU A 607 26.59 -31.74 44.90
C LEU A 607 26.59 -33.02 44.01
N ARG A 608 26.97 -32.81 42.73
CA ARG A 608 27.95 -33.56 41.89
C ARG A 608 27.81 -35.09 41.68
N ARG A 609 27.70 -35.51 40.41
CA ARG A 609 28.80 -36.07 39.57
C ARG A 609 28.41 -36.18 38.09
N GLU A 610 29.24 -35.77 37.13
CA GLU A 610 30.23 -36.59 36.37
C GLU A 610 29.66 -37.89 35.72
N GLY A 611 29.61 -37.98 34.39
CA GLY A 611 29.05 -39.16 33.69
C GLY A 611 29.09 -39.14 32.14
N ALA A 612 30.28 -38.99 31.56
CA ALA A 612 30.49 -38.71 30.13
C ALA A 612 30.04 -39.78 29.07
N LYS A 613 29.92 -39.31 27.81
CA LYS A 613 30.16 -40.00 26.50
C LYS A 613 29.00 -40.64 25.69
N ARG A 614 28.85 -40.07 24.48
CA ARG A 614 28.72 -40.67 23.11
C ARG A 614 27.40 -40.47 22.33
N ARG A 615 27.54 -40.56 21.01
CA ARG A 615 26.61 -40.11 19.95
C ARG A 615 25.65 -41.21 19.48
N PRO A 616 24.49 -40.86 18.89
CA PRO A 616 23.52 -41.82 18.35
C PRO A 616 23.82 -42.24 16.89
N LEU A 617 23.28 -43.39 16.47
CA LEU A 617 23.02 -43.76 15.07
C LEU A 617 21.78 -44.67 14.98
N LEU A 618 20.85 -44.29 14.06
CA LEU A 618 19.77 -45.03 13.37
C LEU A 618 18.95 -46.13 14.10
N GLY A 619 17.61 -46.11 13.91
CA GLY A 619 16.72 -47.14 14.46
C GLY A 619 15.22 -47.09 14.07
N GLU A 620 14.91 -47.03 12.76
CA GLU A 620 13.63 -47.48 12.16
C GLU A 620 12.30 -46.73 12.48
N ARG A 621 11.23 -47.15 11.75
CA ARG A 621 9.88 -46.57 11.71
C ARG A 621 8.93 -47.20 12.74
N LEU A 622 7.85 -46.51 13.09
CA LEU A 622 6.58 -47.15 13.46
C LEU A 622 5.36 -46.26 13.13
N LEU A 623 4.29 -46.87 12.62
CA LEU A 623 2.98 -46.26 12.40
C LEU A 623 1.95 -46.88 13.35
N PRO A 624 1.02 -46.07 13.89
CA PRO A 624 -0.34 -46.52 14.17
C PRO A 624 -1.40 -45.49 13.71
N ALA A 625 -2.70 -45.74 13.77
CA ALA A 625 -3.52 -46.93 13.49
C ALA A 625 -4.99 -46.46 13.48
N ARG A 626 -5.86 -46.99 12.61
CA ARG A 626 -7.30 -46.64 12.62
C ARG A 626 -8.05 -47.43 13.69
N ALA A 627 -8.89 -46.74 14.48
CA ALA A 627 -9.95 -47.34 15.30
C ALA A 627 -11.26 -47.46 14.50
N HIS A 628 -12.22 -48.22 15.02
CA HIS A 628 -13.40 -48.73 14.30
C HIS A 628 -14.70 -48.46 15.08
N VAL A 629 -15.83 -48.32 14.38
CA VAL A 629 -17.15 -48.04 14.98
C VAL A 629 -18.16 -49.13 14.56
N PRO A 630 -18.90 -49.77 15.50
CA PRO A 630 -19.86 -50.82 15.19
C PRO A 630 -21.25 -50.29 14.74
N GLY A 631 -22.04 -51.17 14.11
CA GLY A 631 -23.41 -50.88 13.63
C GLY A 631 -24.51 -51.11 14.68
N ALA A 632 -25.76 -51.46 14.32
CA ALA A 632 -26.31 -51.79 13.00
C ALA A 632 -27.87 -51.66 12.98
N GLY A 633 -28.50 -51.69 11.81
CA GLY A 633 -29.98 -51.75 11.70
C GLY A 633 -30.47 -51.93 10.26
N SER A 634 -31.13 -53.06 9.97
CA SER A 634 -31.57 -53.43 8.61
C SER A 634 -33.09 -53.47 8.47
N ARG A 635 -33.60 -53.03 7.30
CA ARG A 635 -34.81 -53.57 6.67
C ARG A 635 -34.78 -53.33 5.15
N ARG A 636 -35.28 -54.32 4.39
CA ARG A 636 -35.53 -54.22 2.94
C ARG A 636 -37.02 -53.98 2.70
N HIS A 637 -37.37 -53.32 1.60
CA HIS A 637 -38.53 -53.66 0.78
C HIS A 637 -38.24 -53.28 -0.68
N ALA A 638 -39.04 -53.79 -1.62
CA ALA A 638 -38.81 -53.64 -3.05
C ALA A 638 -40.12 -53.39 -3.80
N GLY A 639 -39.98 -52.79 -4.98
CA GLY A 639 -41.06 -52.46 -5.92
C GLY A 639 -40.85 -51.05 -6.49
N ALA A 640 -41.17 -50.71 -7.73
CA ALA A 640 -41.28 -51.43 -9.01
C ALA A 640 -42.02 -50.46 -9.95
N GLY A 641 -41.62 -50.46 -11.23
CA GLY A 641 -42.20 -49.64 -12.29
C GLY A 641 -41.67 -48.19 -12.34
N ASP A 642 -41.64 -47.53 -13.48
CA ASP A 642 -41.56 -47.95 -14.89
C ASP A 642 -41.66 -46.67 -15.73
N SER A 643 -41.35 -46.78 -17.03
CA SER A 643 -41.54 -45.73 -18.07
C SER A 643 -40.51 -44.58 -18.08
N ALA A 644 -40.10 -44.05 -19.25
CA ALA A 644 -39.85 -44.65 -20.58
C ALA A 644 -39.25 -43.54 -21.46
N VAL A 645 -38.23 -43.84 -22.26
CA VAL A 645 -37.73 -42.96 -23.33
C VAL A 645 -37.75 -43.74 -24.65
N PRO A 646 -38.29 -43.15 -25.73
CA PRO A 646 -37.94 -43.49 -27.10
C PRO A 646 -37.25 -42.30 -27.82
N GLY A 647 -36.31 -42.48 -28.76
CA GLY A 647 -35.66 -43.72 -29.23
C GLY A 647 -35.69 -43.87 -30.76
N GLY A 648 -34.51 -43.85 -31.41
CA GLY A 648 -34.33 -43.95 -32.88
C GLY A 648 -33.95 -42.59 -33.50
N ALA A 649 -32.81 -42.35 -34.17
CA ALA A 649 -31.71 -43.16 -34.72
C ALA A 649 -31.98 -43.91 -36.05
N VAL A 650 -31.14 -43.64 -37.07
CA VAL A 650 -30.57 -44.60 -38.05
C VAL A 650 -29.33 -43.96 -38.74
N ARG A 651 -28.42 -44.81 -39.23
CA ARG A 651 -27.04 -44.53 -39.71
C ARG A 651 -26.98 -44.13 -41.19
N GLN A 652 -25.87 -43.54 -41.65
CA GLN A 652 -24.87 -44.20 -42.54
C GLN A 652 -23.62 -43.34 -42.89
N GLU A 653 -22.57 -44.03 -43.32
CA GLU A 653 -21.20 -43.62 -43.74
C GLU A 653 -20.74 -44.68 -44.80
N PRO A 654 -19.54 -44.68 -45.47
CA PRO A 654 -18.39 -43.75 -45.50
C PRO A 654 -17.78 -43.56 -46.95
N LEU A 655 -16.45 -43.30 -47.05
CA LEU A 655 -15.53 -43.36 -48.24
C LEU A 655 -15.53 -42.11 -49.17
N HIS A 656 -14.48 -41.66 -49.87
CA HIS A 656 -13.05 -42.04 -50.17
C HIS A 656 -12.35 -40.74 -50.74
N ASP A 657 -11.03 -40.50 -50.93
CA ASP A 657 -9.75 -41.17 -50.57
C ASP A 657 -8.53 -40.16 -50.57
N HIS A 658 -7.34 -40.49 -51.10
CA HIS A 658 -6.03 -39.85 -50.83
C HIS A 658 -5.30 -39.08 -51.98
N HIS A 659 -4.35 -38.22 -51.55
CA HIS A 659 -3.00 -37.86 -52.07
C HIS A 659 -2.63 -37.80 -53.58
N GLN A 660 -1.89 -36.72 -53.92
CA GLN A 660 -0.42 -36.68 -54.19
C GLN A 660 0.09 -35.24 -53.88
N GLY A 661 1.36 -34.88 -53.62
CA GLY A 661 2.65 -35.19 -54.27
C GLY A 661 3.09 -33.94 -55.09
N GLU A 662 4.30 -33.35 -55.03
CA GLU A 662 5.60 -33.73 -54.46
C GLU A 662 6.48 -32.49 -54.05
N ARG A 663 7.80 -32.70 -53.86
CA ARG A 663 8.82 -31.79 -53.29
C ARG A 663 9.61 -31.01 -54.35
N SER A 664 10.24 -29.88 -53.98
CA SER A 664 11.71 -29.67 -54.15
C SER A 664 12.27 -28.32 -53.64
N ARG A 665 13.60 -28.20 -53.60
CA ARG A 665 14.41 -27.03 -53.17
C ARG A 665 15.48 -26.68 -54.23
N ARG A 666 15.82 -25.39 -54.44
CA ARG A 666 17.19 -24.78 -54.43
C ARG A 666 17.41 -23.56 -55.38
N ARG A 667 17.78 -22.42 -54.78
CA ARG A 667 18.95 -21.52 -55.02
C ARG A 667 19.31 -20.92 -56.42
N LEU A 668 19.59 -19.60 -56.36
CA LEU A 668 20.71 -18.80 -56.95
C LEU A 668 20.75 -18.43 -58.46
N ALA A 669 20.82 -17.12 -58.74
CA ALA A 669 21.82 -16.41 -59.57
C ALA A 669 21.73 -14.87 -59.35
N ASP A 670 22.75 -14.10 -59.74
CA ASP A 670 22.96 -12.66 -59.46
C ASP A 670 22.90 -11.74 -60.72
N CYS A 671 23.35 -10.47 -60.57
CA CYS A 671 23.46 -9.35 -61.55
C CYS A 671 22.20 -8.46 -61.69
N GLU A 672 22.27 -7.13 -61.92
CA GLU A 672 23.41 -6.20 -62.20
C GLU A 672 23.11 -4.73 -61.73
N GLU A 673 24.13 -3.86 -61.72
CA GLU A 673 24.07 -2.36 -61.54
C GLU A 673 24.18 -1.67 -62.93
N PRO A 674 24.30 -0.32 -63.17
CA PRO A 674 24.21 0.92 -62.35
C PRO A 674 23.23 1.96 -63.05
N PRO A 675 23.39 3.33 -63.13
CA PRO A 675 24.28 4.30 -62.48
C PRO A 675 23.72 5.67 -62.00
N ARG A 676 24.41 6.23 -60.98
CA ARG A 676 24.87 7.63 -60.76
C ARG A 676 24.06 8.85 -61.30
N GLY A 677 23.76 9.76 -60.37
CA GLY A 677 23.65 11.20 -60.60
C GLY A 677 24.01 11.99 -59.33
N GLY A 678 24.57 13.20 -59.44
CA GLY A 678 24.93 13.99 -58.24
C GLY A 678 25.41 15.42 -58.53
N ARG A 679 25.53 16.24 -57.48
CA ARG A 679 26.12 17.60 -57.52
C ARG A 679 26.97 17.90 -56.29
N ARG A 680 27.99 18.74 -56.48
CA ARG A 680 28.79 19.37 -55.42
C ARG A 680 28.31 20.81 -55.21
N LEU A 681 28.57 21.36 -54.04
CA LEU A 681 29.11 22.72 -53.94
C LEU A 681 30.37 22.74 -53.06
N ARG A 682 31.17 23.79 -53.25
CA ARG A 682 32.42 24.14 -52.54
C ARG A 682 32.20 25.51 -51.86
N ALA A 683 33.00 26.01 -50.94
CA ALA A 683 33.96 25.51 -49.91
C ALA A 683 34.65 26.76 -49.31
N ARG A 684 35.61 26.57 -48.38
CA ARG A 684 36.73 27.51 -48.08
C ARG A 684 36.35 28.80 -47.31
N ASP A 685 37.25 29.45 -46.54
CA ASP A 685 38.64 29.11 -46.12
C ASP A 685 39.09 29.95 -44.90
N LEU A 686 40.22 29.57 -44.26
CA LEU A 686 41.16 30.41 -43.45
C LEU A 686 40.63 31.01 -42.10
N SER A 687 41.46 31.34 -41.08
CA SER A 687 42.84 30.91 -40.76
C SER A 687 43.32 31.27 -39.33
N SER A 688 43.85 30.29 -38.62
CA SER A 688 45.08 30.29 -37.75
C SER A 688 45.52 31.50 -36.89
N GLY A 689 45.93 31.18 -35.65
CA GLY A 689 46.92 31.92 -34.85
C GLY A 689 46.45 32.22 -33.41
N GLY A 690 47.22 31.99 -32.34
CA GLY A 690 48.54 31.34 -32.24
C GLY A 690 49.32 31.83 -31.00
N SER A 691 50.16 30.96 -30.43
CA SER A 691 51.18 31.26 -29.39
C SER A 691 50.69 31.66 -27.97
N ASP A 692 51.40 31.33 -26.88
CA ASP A 692 52.40 30.27 -26.64
C ASP A 692 52.60 30.01 -25.13
N ASP A 693 53.50 29.08 -24.80
CA ASP A 693 54.15 28.81 -23.51
C ASP A 693 53.39 28.13 -22.36
N GLN A 694 54.03 27.32 -21.51
CA GLN A 694 54.88 26.12 -21.74
C GLN A 694 55.20 25.43 -20.40
N CYS A 695 55.56 24.14 -20.45
CA CYS A 695 56.21 23.33 -19.38
C CYS A 695 55.42 23.04 -18.08
N ALA A 696 55.58 21.87 -17.42
CA ALA A 696 56.10 20.55 -17.85
C ALA A 696 55.74 19.47 -16.79
N GLY A 697 55.73 18.18 -17.16
CA GLY A 697 55.66 17.04 -16.21
C GLY A 697 54.23 16.61 -15.82
N ALA A 698 53.49 15.81 -16.58
CA ALA A 698 53.70 14.41 -17.01
C ALA A 698 53.31 13.35 -15.94
N GLY A 699 52.25 12.59 -16.22
CA GLY A 699 51.69 11.56 -15.32
C GLY A 699 50.33 11.05 -15.79
N GLY A 700 50.22 10.60 -17.05
CA GLY A 700 48.92 10.35 -17.68
C GLY A 700 48.48 8.88 -17.72
N GLN A 701 47.24 8.63 -17.31
CA GLN A 701 46.36 7.64 -17.95
C GLN A 701 44.97 8.27 -18.15
N ARG A 702 44.24 7.84 -19.20
CA ARG A 702 42.91 8.38 -19.53
C ARG A 702 41.84 7.72 -18.65
N PRO A 703 40.85 8.46 -18.13
CA PRO A 703 39.66 7.84 -17.56
C PRO A 703 38.91 7.08 -18.66
N ALA A 704 38.43 5.87 -18.33
CA ALA A 704 37.51 5.15 -19.20
C ALA A 704 36.19 5.92 -19.28
N ARG A 705 35.57 5.97 -20.46
CA ARG A 705 34.22 6.55 -20.62
C ARG A 705 33.24 5.74 -19.78
N GLY A 706 32.63 6.36 -18.78
CA GLY A 706 31.57 5.75 -17.99
C GLY A 706 30.42 5.32 -18.89
N ARG A 707 29.97 4.07 -18.74
CA ARG A 707 28.69 3.64 -19.29
C ARG A 707 27.60 4.29 -18.44
N ARG A 708 26.82 5.20 -19.02
CA ARG A 708 25.55 5.63 -18.41
C ARG A 708 24.67 4.39 -18.20
N GLY A 709 23.97 4.33 -17.06
CA GLY A 709 22.94 3.32 -16.85
C GLY A 709 21.83 3.53 -17.86
N LEU A 710 21.62 2.53 -18.72
CA LEU A 710 20.35 2.39 -19.44
C LEU A 710 19.49 1.48 -18.56
N LEU A 711 18.30 1.94 -18.16
CA LEU A 711 17.32 1.12 -17.45
C LEU A 711 16.89 -0.05 -18.36
N LEU A 712 17.53 -1.21 -18.19
CA LEU A 712 17.10 -2.45 -18.83
C LEU A 712 15.91 -3.02 -18.05
N GLN A 713 14.71 -2.49 -18.34
CA GLN A 713 13.52 -3.31 -18.24
C GLN A 713 13.73 -4.53 -19.15
N LEU A 714 13.81 -5.72 -18.56
CA LEU A 714 13.80 -6.96 -19.32
C LEU A 714 12.41 -7.10 -19.94
N PRO A 715 12.26 -7.29 -21.27
CA PRO A 715 10.94 -7.41 -21.87
C PRO A 715 10.23 -8.63 -21.27
N ALA A 716 9.05 -8.43 -20.67
CA ALA A 716 8.35 -9.43 -19.85
C ALA A 716 8.19 -10.81 -20.54
N LYS A 717 8.07 -10.78 -21.88
CA LYS A 717 8.07 -11.94 -22.80
C LYS A 717 9.27 -12.90 -22.62
N ALA A 718 10.40 -12.45 -22.03
CA ALA A 718 11.55 -13.27 -21.68
C ALA A 718 11.40 -14.00 -20.32
N LEU A 719 10.70 -13.38 -19.35
CA LEU A 719 10.42 -13.96 -18.03
C LEU A 719 9.27 -14.98 -18.13
N MET A 720 8.18 -14.61 -18.82
CA MET A 720 6.99 -15.45 -19.06
C MET A 720 7.36 -16.85 -19.59
N ARG A 721 8.33 -16.95 -20.51
CA ARG A 721 8.79 -18.23 -21.09
C ARG A 721 9.52 -19.15 -20.12
N LYS A 722 10.10 -18.62 -19.02
CA LYS A 722 10.67 -19.46 -17.95
C LYS A 722 9.58 -19.93 -16.99
N THR A 723 8.66 -19.04 -16.59
CA THR A 723 7.62 -19.38 -15.61
C THR A 723 6.63 -20.41 -16.15
N GLN A 724 6.16 -20.26 -17.40
CA GLN A 724 5.25 -21.24 -18.03
C GLN A 724 5.88 -22.63 -18.22
N ALA A 725 7.20 -22.71 -18.42
CA ALA A 725 7.90 -23.98 -18.59
C ALA A 725 7.98 -24.83 -17.30
N SER A 726 7.78 -24.22 -16.13
CA SER A 726 7.83 -24.89 -14.82
C SER A 726 6.47 -25.41 -14.33
N ILE A 727 5.37 -25.10 -15.02
CA ILE A 727 4.00 -25.48 -14.62
C ILE A 727 3.36 -26.37 -15.68
N GLN A 728 3.95 -27.55 -15.89
CA GLN A 728 3.22 -28.69 -16.47
C GLN A 728 2.98 -29.76 -15.39
N LEU A 729 1.71 -30.14 -15.23
CA LEU A 729 1.26 -31.11 -14.24
C LEU A 729 1.89 -32.49 -14.50
N VAL A 730 2.57 -33.04 -13.50
CA VAL A 730 3.05 -34.43 -13.52
C VAL A 730 1.84 -35.37 -13.45
N PRO A 731 1.59 -36.25 -14.45
CA PRO A 731 0.51 -37.22 -14.37
C PRO A 731 0.81 -38.27 -13.30
N SER A 732 -0.19 -38.65 -12.51
CA SER A 732 -0.04 -39.75 -11.53
C SER A 732 0.25 -41.07 -12.24
N PRO A 733 1.24 -41.87 -11.79
CA PRO A 733 1.53 -43.15 -12.40
C PRO A 733 0.40 -44.15 -12.13
N LYS A 734 -0.28 -44.60 -13.19
CA LYS A 734 -1.04 -45.84 -13.14
C LYS A 734 -0.04 -46.99 -12.99
N GLY A 735 -0.19 -47.80 -11.95
CA GLY A 735 0.47 -49.10 -11.88
C GLY A 735 -0.31 -50.12 -12.70
N GLU A 736 0.40 -51.00 -13.39
CA GLU A 736 -0.15 -52.25 -13.91
C GLU A 736 0.92 -53.34 -13.80
N SER A 737 0.50 -54.60 -13.73
CA SER A 737 1.34 -55.75 -13.38
C SER A 737 1.83 -56.53 -14.60
N SER A 738 2.88 -57.35 -14.36
CA SER A 738 3.54 -58.31 -15.27
C SER A 738 4.25 -57.71 -16.49
#